data_AF-A0AA38XPM5-F1
#
_entry.id   AF-A0AA38XPM5-F1
#
_cell.length_a   1.000
_cell.length_b   1.000
_cell.length_c   1.000
_cell.angle_alpha   90.00
_cell.angle_beta   90.00
_cell.angle_gamma   90.00
#
_symmetry.space_group_name_H-M   'P 1'
#
loop_
_entity.id
_entity.type
_entity.pdbx_description
1 polymer ?
#
loop_
_entity_poly.entity_id
_entity_poly.type
_entity_poly.pdbx_seq_one_letter_code
_entity_poly.pdbx_strand_id
1 'polypeptide(L)'
;MSLQQIQTHRYDGPMTFDMIHSSSIGRSQKKDTRDVQHSDPIQTVPERGPSWWDRISLDNWLWELGAATLCLCVLASIVGILIAYDNHAVPDLPEGISINAIISFLASLAKASLMVILAASIRQEKWLWFIDRPRPLDVVDSFEEASRGPYGSLELILTWKGSFRALLAALVTILALGFEPFIQQLVQINVVNVPTNSEPATIRTPTSYDEPVSGNLGGSSLSLNALIGAFGGASGAVPTPVCPTGNCTWPLYDTLALCTACEDMTDQVKVSGNVYDVNLTSRFERYYSRGNGSDTTSTWTPTYSFPHGNGVNLGVSLELELGSAVQWSVVYPRRTVWPLNVDAAPDSLWTYSWDNRSYTSLPVSPLFAMGYLDTTLSSDSSRLVVGRATACSFTPCVRTMLTDVQSGTTQSTVRATSYGSVIIDRRQPDGSLKSGWTDSVNGTTYSIYDSAQGDSQGRAFLLIQALRIALEGNTTYIHSGYWYADPSEAGQDSTFDATGFTQTDGPWSSAGQQAIDANGNFTDIATQVGVALTGRFQQLQSTTARGTALHARAIVVARWSWISYPLSLFALGALGLTLTILATHAAHMAVWKESTLPLLFRYAGAGAGTSKCTGDYDRDVKIQRRTTNRRKSSSTRTAEASKATTTTTHDGPTTSSTDTNTNSSPPPAHTTFTFSNTIPDPPPRRDESSESTESSPNKPPRPSVTTTAAAVSMPNSNRVSSIVTQAAAERVQLCRRDSFWILGSVSVAAAHNRHDEGVQHMNGPATTEAEIGSQTGTKPTPQTAETDTPTGTSRTSRPGGGDLVERMTTRLSRGSDTHI
;
A
#
# COMPACT_ATOMS: atom_id res chain seq x y z
N MET A 1 27.89 -42.75 -49.63
CA MET A 1 27.47 -44.03 -50.25
C MET A 1 26.16 -44.48 -49.61
N SER A 2 25.39 -45.29 -50.34
CA SER A 2 24.27 -46.18 -49.93
C SER A 2 24.09 -46.49 -48.43
N LEU A 3 22.90 -46.72 -47.86
CA LEU A 3 21.48 -46.72 -48.33
C LEU A 3 20.57 -46.54 -47.04
N GLN A 4 19.25 -46.79 -46.89
CA GLN A 4 18.21 -47.50 -47.68
C GLN A 4 16.77 -47.01 -47.36
N GLN A 5 15.91 -46.90 -48.38
CA GLN A 5 14.43 -47.15 -48.48
C GLN A 5 13.45 -46.68 -47.35
N ILE A 6 12.49 -45.75 -47.63
CA ILE A 6 11.14 -45.89 -48.28
C ILE A 6 10.05 -46.35 -47.27
N GLN A 7 8.82 -45.79 -47.18
CA GLN A 7 8.00 -44.95 -48.10
C GLN A 7 7.07 -43.95 -47.37
N THR A 8 6.65 -42.86 -48.05
CA THR A 8 5.60 -41.91 -47.60
C THR A 8 4.94 -41.23 -48.82
N HIS A 9 3.66 -40.81 -48.77
CA HIS A 9 3.17 -39.67 -49.58
C HIS A 9 1.82 -39.07 -49.10
N ARG A 10 1.54 -37.82 -49.53
CA ARG A 10 0.29 -37.03 -49.36
C ARG A 10 -0.69 -37.28 -50.54
N TYR A 11 -1.81 -36.58 -50.83
CA TYR A 11 -2.23 -35.17 -50.57
C TYR A 11 -3.73 -34.91 -50.95
N ASP A 12 -4.25 -33.76 -50.50
CA ASP A 12 -5.23 -32.84 -51.12
C ASP A 12 -6.68 -33.21 -51.54
N GLY A 13 -7.57 -32.21 -51.40
CA GLY A 13 -8.57 -31.86 -52.44
C GLY A 13 -10.07 -31.93 -52.07
N PRO A 14 -10.82 -30.80 -52.06
CA PRO A 14 -12.27 -30.79 -51.80
C PRO A 14 -13.14 -30.37 -53.01
N MET A 15 -14.37 -30.90 -53.13
CA MET A 15 -15.49 -30.17 -53.78
C MET A 15 -16.90 -30.68 -53.43
N THR A 16 -17.84 -29.75 -53.54
CA THR A 16 -19.33 -29.81 -53.56
C THR A 16 -20.06 -31.13 -53.81
N PHE A 17 -21.27 -31.25 -53.23
CA PHE A 17 -22.37 -32.07 -53.79
C PHE A 17 -23.69 -31.28 -53.77
N ASP A 18 -24.59 -31.60 -54.72
CA ASP A 18 -25.76 -30.78 -55.08
C ASP A 18 -27.11 -31.49 -54.83
N MET A 19 -28.23 -30.77 -54.99
CA MET A 19 -29.57 -31.19 -54.57
C MET A 19 -30.44 -31.66 -55.74
N ILE A 20 -30.96 -32.90 -55.68
CA ILE A 20 -31.95 -33.40 -56.66
C ILE A 20 -33.18 -34.01 -55.95
N HIS A 21 -34.35 -33.61 -56.44
CA HIS A 21 -35.68 -33.99 -55.96
C HIS A 21 -36.14 -35.31 -56.59
N SER A 22 -36.91 -36.13 -55.88
CA SER A 22 -37.77 -37.14 -56.51
C SER A 22 -38.99 -37.47 -55.68
N SER A 23 -40.16 -37.45 -56.32
CA SER A 23 -41.46 -37.72 -55.71
C SER A 23 -42.47 -38.13 -56.79
N SER A 24 -42.93 -39.37 -56.78
CA SER A 24 -44.11 -39.78 -57.55
C SER A 24 -44.82 -40.97 -56.90
N ILE A 25 -46.12 -41.10 -57.17
CA ILE A 25 -47.00 -42.12 -56.60
C ILE A 25 -47.27 -43.19 -57.66
N GLY A 26 -46.96 -44.45 -57.35
CA GLY A 26 -47.26 -45.62 -58.19
C GLY A 26 -48.29 -46.53 -57.54
N ARG A 27 -49.50 -46.61 -58.11
CA ARG A 27 -50.64 -47.37 -57.56
C ARG A 27 -51.07 -48.49 -58.50
N SER A 28 -50.90 -49.76 -58.11
CA SER A 28 -51.74 -50.85 -58.64
C SER A 28 -51.81 -52.08 -57.74
N GLN A 29 -52.75 -52.96 -58.10
CA GLN A 29 -53.18 -54.20 -57.46
C GLN A 29 -52.12 -55.33 -57.71
N LYS A 30 -52.21 -56.58 -57.18
CA LYS A 30 -53.42 -57.33 -56.80
C LYS A 30 -53.12 -58.57 -55.92
N LYS A 31 -53.89 -58.69 -54.83
CA LYS A 31 -54.45 -59.92 -54.21
C LYS A 31 -53.79 -61.29 -54.53
N ASP A 32 -53.37 -62.01 -53.48
CA ASP A 32 -54.00 -63.32 -53.20
C ASP A 32 -54.02 -63.69 -51.70
N THR A 33 -54.87 -64.67 -51.34
CA THR A 33 -55.22 -65.03 -49.95
C THR A 33 -54.93 -66.49 -49.62
N ARG A 34 -54.45 -66.79 -48.40
CA ARG A 34 -54.70 -68.05 -47.69
C ARG A 34 -54.31 -67.98 -46.20
N ASP A 35 -55.12 -68.62 -45.37
CA ASP A 35 -54.87 -68.85 -43.95
C ASP A 35 -53.91 -70.04 -43.74
N VAL A 36 -52.99 -69.93 -42.79
CA VAL A 36 -52.50 -71.08 -42.00
C VAL A 36 -52.34 -70.61 -40.57
N GLN A 37 -53.03 -71.29 -39.65
CA GLN A 37 -52.89 -71.08 -38.21
C GLN A 37 -51.91 -72.13 -37.66
N HIS A 38 -50.77 -71.67 -37.14
CA HIS A 38 -49.88 -72.49 -36.33
C HIS A 38 -49.39 -71.72 -35.10
N SER A 39 -49.38 -72.40 -33.97
CA SER A 39 -49.13 -71.84 -32.65
C SER A 39 -47.89 -72.49 -32.05
N ASP A 40 -46.75 -71.82 -32.17
CA ASP A 40 -45.52 -72.20 -31.46
C ASP A 40 -45.49 -71.56 -30.06
N PRO A 41 -44.93 -72.26 -29.04
CA PRO A 41 -44.91 -71.76 -27.67
C PRO A 41 -43.88 -70.64 -27.49
N ILE A 42 -44.24 -69.60 -26.74
CA ILE A 42 -43.30 -68.54 -26.34
C ILE A 42 -42.25 -69.13 -25.40
N GLN A 43 -41.04 -69.33 -25.91
CA GLN A 43 -39.90 -69.79 -25.14
C GLN A 43 -39.40 -68.66 -24.22
N THR A 44 -39.53 -68.84 -22.91
CA THR A 44 -39.11 -67.83 -21.92
C THR A 44 -37.59 -67.70 -21.89
N VAL A 45 -37.06 -66.64 -22.50
CA VAL A 45 -35.64 -66.27 -22.38
C VAL A 45 -35.37 -65.86 -20.92
N PRO A 46 -34.38 -66.44 -20.23
CA PRO A 46 -34.03 -66.02 -18.87
C PRO A 46 -33.36 -64.65 -18.90
N GLU A 47 -33.91 -63.69 -18.16
CA GLU A 47 -33.31 -62.36 -18.01
C GLU A 47 -31.92 -62.45 -17.37
N ARG A 48 -30.87 -62.10 -18.12
CA ARG A 48 -29.60 -61.71 -17.50
C ARG A 48 -29.80 -60.31 -16.90
N GLY A 49 -29.90 -60.24 -15.57
CA GLY A 49 -29.87 -58.96 -14.87
C GLY A 49 -28.63 -58.13 -15.27
N PRO A 50 -28.73 -56.79 -15.32
CA PRO A 50 -27.73 -55.92 -15.92
C PRO A 50 -26.33 -56.14 -15.32
N SER A 51 -25.30 -56.07 -16.16
CA SER A 51 -23.92 -56.29 -15.73
C SER A 51 -23.45 -55.18 -14.79
N TRP A 52 -22.31 -55.39 -14.13
CA TRP A 52 -21.71 -54.37 -13.26
C TRP A 52 -21.40 -53.07 -14.03
N TRP A 53 -20.98 -53.16 -15.30
CA TRP A 53 -20.74 -52.01 -16.17
C TRP A 53 -22.03 -51.30 -16.60
N ASP A 54 -23.11 -52.04 -16.86
CA ASP A 54 -24.42 -51.45 -17.16
C ASP A 54 -24.96 -50.70 -15.93
N ARG A 55 -24.83 -51.27 -14.73
CA ARG A 55 -25.22 -50.61 -13.48
C ARG A 55 -24.42 -49.33 -13.25
N ILE A 56 -23.11 -49.37 -13.51
CA ILE A 56 -22.23 -48.20 -13.43
C ILE A 56 -22.61 -47.12 -14.44
N SER A 57 -22.90 -47.45 -15.70
CA SER A 57 -23.29 -46.45 -16.70
C SER A 57 -24.73 -45.92 -16.54
N LEU A 58 -25.59 -46.68 -15.87
CA LEU A 58 -26.95 -46.27 -15.48
C LEU A 58 -26.99 -45.52 -14.13
N ASP A 59 -25.93 -45.58 -13.32
CA ASP A 59 -25.76 -44.77 -12.10
C ASP A 59 -25.37 -43.33 -12.49
N ASN A 60 -26.39 -42.59 -12.97
CA ASN A 60 -26.28 -41.27 -13.60
C ASN A 60 -25.50 -40.18 -12.84
N TRP A 61 -25.07 -40.39 -11.59
CA TRP A 61 -24.31 -39.45 -10.75
C TRP A 61 -22.79 -39.57 -10.82
N LEU A 62 -22.23 -40.61 -11.47
CA LEU A 62 -20.78 -40.82 -11.50
C LEU A 62 -19.99 -39.66 -12.14
N TRP A 63 -20.60 -38.93 -13.08
CA TRP A 63 -19.96 -37.77 -13.71
C TRP A 63 -19.74 -36.61 -12.73
N GLU A 64 -20.73 -36.29 -11.89
CA GLU A 64 -20.60 -35.24 -10.87
C GLU A 64 -19.67 -35.66 -9.73
N LEU A 65 -19.67 -36.95 -9.36
CA LEU A 65 -18.72 -37.49 -8.39
C LEU A 65 -17.28 -37.45 -8.94
N GLY A 66 -17.10 -37.68 -10.24
CA GLY A 66 -15.84 -37.46 -10.96
C GLY A 66 -15.42 -35.98 -10.93
N ALA A 67 -16.32 -35.05 -11.25
CA ALA A 67 -16.06 -33.61 -11.20
C ALA A 67 -15.74 -33.11 -9.77
N ALA A 68 -16.42 -33.63 -8.75
CA ALA A 68 -16.13 -33.33 -7.35
C ALA A 68 -14.75 -33.83 -6.93
N THR A 69 -14.39 -35.05 -7.34
CA THR A 69 -13.06 -35.62 -7.09
C THR A 69 -11.97 -34.82 -7.80
N LEU A 70 -12.19 -34.43 -9.06
CA LEU A 70 -11.26 -33.58 -9.82
C LEU A 70 -11.06 -32.21 -9.15
N CYS A 71 -12.14 -31.55 -8.74
CA CYS A 71 -12.08 -30.26 -8.03
C CYS A 71 -11.24 -30.37 -6.74
N LEU A 72 -11.45 -31.42 -5.95
CA LEU A 72 -10.70 -31.69 -4.73
C LEU A 72 -9.21 -31.97 -5.00
N CYS A 73 -8.90 -32.80 -6.01
CA CYS A 73 -7.52 -33.09 -6.40
C CYS A 73 -6.77 -31.84 -6.89
N VAL A 74 -7.45 -30.95 -7.63
CA VAL A 74 -6.83 -29.69 -8.12
C VAL A 74 -6.63 -28.70 -6.97
N LEU A 75 -7.58 -28.57 -6.03
CA LEU A 75 -7.41 -27.78 -4.81
C LEU A 75 -6.26 -28.29 -3.94
N ALA A 76 -6.17 -29.61 -3.73
CA ALA A 76 -5.05 -30.24 -3.03
C ALA A 76 -3.70 -30.00 -3.75
N SER A 77 -3.70 -29.97 -5.09
CA SER A 77 -2.50 -29.68 -5.89
C SER A 77 -2.03 -28.23 -5.69
N ILE A 78 -2.95 -27.25 -5.64
CA ILE A 78 -2.64 -25.85 -5.33
C ILE A 78 -2.02 -25.73 -3.93
N VAL A 79 -2.61 -26.41 -2.92
CA VAL A 79 -2.06 -26.45 -1.56
C VAL A 79 -0.66 -27.09 -1.54
N GLY A 80 -0.44 -28.18 -2.26
CA GLY A 80 0.87 -28.83 -2.36
C GLY A 80 1.96 -27.92 -2.96
N ILE A 81 1.62 -27.17 -4.02
CA ILE A 81 2.52 -26.16 -4.61
C ILE A 81 2.84 -25.06 -3.59
N LEU A 82 1.86 -24.58 -2.83
CA LEU A 82 2.10 -23.57 -1.80
C LEU A 82 3.02 -24.08 -0.68
N ILE A 83 2.81 -25.30 -0.18
CA ILE A 83 3.70 -25.90 0.84
C ILE A 83 5.13 -26.05 0.30
N ALA A 84 5.30 -26.41 -0.97
CA ALA A 84 6.61 -26.63 -1.59
C ALA A 84 7.41 -25.33 -1.84
N TYR A 85 6.74 -24.18 -1.98
CA TYR A 85 7.39 -22.90 -2.31
C TYR A 85 7.28 -21.81 -1.22
N ASP A 86 6.51 -22.00 -0.16
CA ASP A 86 6.41 -21.01 0.92
C ASP A 86 7.78 -20.71 1.56
N ASN A 87 8.12 -19.43 1.68
CA ASN A 87 9.41 -18.89 2.12
C ASN A 87 10.64 -19.32 1.27
N HIS A 88 10.44 -19.94 0.11
CA HIS A 88 11.51 -20.28 -0.83
C HIS A 88 11.67 -19.21 -1.92
N ALA A 89 12.81 -19.23 -2.61
CA ALA A 89 13.03 -18.36 -3.77
C ALA A 89 12.00 -18.66 -4.88
N VAL A 90 11.61 -17.63 -5.63
CA VAL A 90 10.77 -17.83 -6.84
C VAL A 90 11.51 -18.79 -7.79
N PRO A 91 10.86 -19.87 -8.28
CA PRO A 91 11.52 -20.84 -9.15
C PRO A 91 11.71 -20.29 -10.56
N ASP A 92 12.93 -20.43 -11.09
CA ASP A 92 13.25 -20.18 -12.50
C ASP A 92 12.68 -21.31 -13.37
N LEU A 93 11.43 -21.14 -13.80
CA LEU A 93 10.72 -22.09 -14.65
C LEU A 93 11.06 -21.88 -16.14
N PRO A 94 11.05 -22.94 -16.97
CA PRO A 94 11.32 -22.83 -18.40
C PRO A 94 10.31 -21.90 -19.09
N GLU A 95 10.77 -21.23 -20.15
CA GLU A 95 10.00 -20.28 -20.97
C GLU A 95 9.41 -19.07 -20.20
N GLY A 96 9.83 -18.83 -18.95
CA GLY A 96 9.41 -17.68 -18.16
C GLY A 96 8.00 -17.80 -17.55
N ILE A 97 7.44 -19.01 -17.48
CA ILE A 97 6.13 -19.28 -16.87
C ILE A 97 6.19 -18.94 -15.37
N SER A 98 5.36 -18.02 -14.89
CA SER A 98 5.31 -17.68 -13.46
C SER A 98 4.51 -18.70 -12.64
N ILE A 99 4.84 -18.85 -11.36
CA ILE A 99 4.06 -19.65 -10.40
C ILE A 99 2.57 -19.21 -10.35
N ASN A 100 2.31 -17.91 -10.54
CA ASN A 100 0.96 -17.35 -10.60
C ASN A 100 0.19 -17.82 -11.85
N ALA A 101 0.86 -18.04 -12.99
CA ALA A 101 0.23 -18.59 -14.18
C ALA A 101 -0.21 -20.05 -13.98
N ILE A 102 0.63 -20.87 -13.34
CA ILE A 102 0.30 -22.26 -12.97
C ILE A 102 -0.90 -22.29 -12.01
N ILE A 103 -0.85 -21.48 -10.95
CA ILE A 103 -1.94 -21.40 -9.96
C ILE A 103 -3.23 -20.87 -10.59
N SER A 104 -3.17 -19.90 -11.50
CA SER A 104 -4.37 -19.39 -12.20
C SER A 104 -4.97 -20.42 -13.17
N PHE A 105 -4.15 -21.26 -13.81
CA PHE A 105 -4.66 -22.37 -14.64
C PHE A 105 -5.38 -23.43 -13.78
N LEU A 106 -4.79 -23.82 -12.65
CA LEU A 106 -5.40 -24.74 -11.70
C LEU A 106 -6.68 -24.14 -11.07
N ALA A 107 -6.72 -22.83 -10.79
CA ALA A 107 -7.90 -22.12 -10.32
C ALA A 107 -9.09 -22.29 -11.29
N SER A 108 -8.86 -22.04 -12.58
CA SER A 108 -9.86 -22.17 -13.63
C SER A 108 -10.38 -23.61 -13.75
N LEU A 109 -9.48 -24.61 -13.67
CA LEU A 109 -9.85 -26.02 -13.73
C LEU A 109 -10.69 -26.46 -12.51
N ALA A 110 -10.32 -26.02 -11.31
CA ALA A 110 -11.10 -26.28 -10.09
C ALA A 110 -12.48 -25.62 -10.14
N LYS A 111 -12.56 -24.36 -10.56
CA LYS A 111 -13.82 -23.59 -10.72
C LYS A 111 -14.74 -24.21 -11.78
N ALA A 112 -14.20 -24.61 -12.93
CA ALA A 112 -14.97 -25.32 -13.95
C ALA A 112 -15.55 -26.64 -13.42
N SER A 113 -14.74 -27.41 -12.70
CA SER A 113 -15.16 -28.66 -12.05
C SER A 113 -16.25 -28.42 -10.99
N LEU A 114 -16.16 -27.33 -10.21
CA LEU A 114 -17.19 -26.91 -9.25
C LEU A 114 -18.51 -26.54 -9.95
N MET A 115 -18.46 -25.81 -11.06
CA MET A 115 -19.66 -25.39 -11.81
C MET A 115 -20.45 -26.58 -12.38
N VAL A 116 -19.79 -27.66 -12.83
CA VAL A 116 -20.46 -28.89 -13.29
C VAL A 116 -21.35 -29.48 -12.18
N ILE A 117 -20.84 -29.53 -10.95
CA ILE A 117 -21.53 -30.06 -9.77
C ILE A 117 -22.77 -29.21 -9.42
N LEU A 118 -22.59 -27.88 -9.42
CA LEU A 118 -23.65 -26.92 -9.08
C LEU A 118 -24.78 -26.94 -10.13
N ALA A 119 -24.42 -26.90 -11.41
CA ALA A 119 -25.38 -26.98 -12.51
C ALA A 119 -26.19 -28.28 -12.44
N ALA A 120 -25.55 -29.44 -12.30
CA ALA A 120 -26.21 -30.74 -12.18
C ALA A 120 -27.14 -30.82 -10.95
N SER A 121 -26.76 -30.22 -9.83
CA SER A 121 -27.59 -30.14 -8.61
C SER A 121 -28.86 -29.31 -8.86
N ILE A 122 -28.74 -28.11 -9.43
CA ILE A 122 -29.88 -27.23 -9.78
C ILE A 122 -30.83 -27.96 -10.75
N ARG A 123 -30.28 -28.62 -11.78
CA ARG A 123 -31.05 -29.35 -12.82
C ARG A 123 -31.84 -30.53 -12.28
N GLN A 124 -31.41 -31.16 -11.20
CA GLN A 124 -32.16 -32.25 -10.55
C GLN A 124 -33.15 -31.70 -9.51
N GLU A 125 -32.78 -30.68 -8.73
CA GLU A 125 -33.70 -29.99 -7.80
C GLU A 125 -34.91 -29.39 -8.51
N LYS A 126 -34.74 -28.91 -9.75
CA LYS A 126 -35.82 -28.52 -10.68
C LYS A 126 -36.98 -29.51 -10.64
N TRP A 127 -36.70 -30.81 -10.81
CA TRP A 127 -37.75 -31.84 -10.85
C TRP A 127 -38.32 -32.17 -9.48
N LEU A 128 -37.47 -32.23 -8.45
CA LEU A 128 -37.89 -32.48 -7.07
C LEU A 128 -38.89 -31.42 -6.59
N TRP A 129 -38.74 -30.17 -7.02
CA TRP A 129 -39.64 -29.05 -6.70
C TRP A 129 -41.08 -29.21 -7.23
N PHE A 130 -41.29 -30.00 -8.30
CA PHE A 130 -42.62 -30.26 -8.86
C PHE A 130 -43.31 -31.50 -8.25
N ILE A 131 -42.67 -32.27 -7.37
CA ILE A 131 -43.28 -33.48 -6.78
C ILE A 131 -44.43 -33.13 -5.83
N ASP A 132 -44.18 -32.26 -4.83
CA ASP A 132 -45.09 -32.08 -3.70
C ASP A 132 -46.36 -31.29 -4.02
N ARG A 133 -46.29 -30.33 -4.96
CA ARG A 133 -47.35 -29.34 -5.20
C ARG A 133 -47.41 -28.87 -6.66
N PRO A 134 -48.60 -28.51 -7.19
CA PRO A 134 -48.72 -28.00 -8.56
C PRO A 134 -48.19 -26.56 -8.68
N ARG A 135 -47.13 -26.38 -9.48
CA ARG A 135 -46.41 -25.12 -9.74
C ARG A 135 -46.59 -24.69 -11.21
N PRO A 136 -46.58 -23.38 -11.53
CA PRO A 136 -46.59 -22.93 -12.92
C PRO A 136 -45.32 -23.39 -13.67
N LEU A 137 -45.45 -23.53 -15.00
CA LEU A 137 -44.42 -24.09 -15.87
C LEU A 137 -43.26 -23.11 -16.14
N ASP A 138 -43.47 -21.79 -15.96
CA ASP A 138 -42.42 -20.76 -16.05
C ASP A 138 -41.22 -21.05 -15.12
N VAL A 139 -41.47 -21.67 -13.97
CA VAL A 139 -40.44 -22.06 -13.00
C VAL A 139 -39.43 -23.05 -13.61
N VAL A 140 -39.80 -23.85 -14.62
CA VAL A 140 -38.86 -24.75 -15.31
C VAL A 140 -37.75 -23.95 -15.98
N ASP A 141 -38.08 -22.83 -16.63
CA ASP A 141 -37.13 -21.99 -17.35
C ASP A 141 -36.21 -21.22 -16.38
N SER A 142 -36.76 -20.69 -15.28
CA SER A 142 -35.96 -20.09 -14.20
C SER A 142 -34.91 -21.07 -13.63
N PHE A 143 -35.24 -22.36 -13.50
CA PHE A 143 -34.28 -23.40 -13.06
C PHE A 143 -33.24 -23.77 -14.14
N GLU A 144 -33.63 -23.79 -15.41
CA GLU A 144 -32.70 -24.03 -16.52
C GLU A 144 -31.67 -22.91 -16.64
N GLU A 145 -32.12 -21.65 -16.66
CA GLU A 145 -31.26 -20.46 -16.72
C GLU A 145 -30.37 -20.35 -15.48
N ALA A 146 -30.87 -20.69 -14.29
CA ALA A 146 -30.04 -20.78 -13.08
C ALA A 146 -28.90 -21.81 -13.19
N SER A 147 -29.11 -22.90 -13.93
CA SER A 147 -28.06 -23.91 -14.16
C SER A 147 -27.01 -23.48 -15.19
N ARG A 148 -27.25 -22.41 -15.96
CA ARG A 148 -26.32 -21.89 -16.98
C ARG A 148 -25.28 -20.93 -16.39
N GLY A 149 -25.57 -20.28 -15.25
CA GLY A 149 -24.61 -19.39 -14.61
C GLY A 149 -25.17 -18.46 -13.53
N PRO A 150 -24.36 -17.45 -13.13
CA PRO A 150 -24.68 -16.58 -11.99
C PRO A 150 -25.87 -15.64 -12.24
N TYR A 151 -26.18 -15.29 -13.49
CA TYR A 151 -27.31 -14.43 -13.82
C TYR A 151 -28.66 -15.09 -13.48
N GLY A 152 -28.95 -16.27 -14.05
CA GLY A 152 -30.15 -17.03 -13.70
C GLY A 152 -30.16 -17.47 -12.23
N SER A 153 -28.99 -17.76 -11.65
CA SER A 153 -28.88 -18.07 -10.21
C SER A 153 -29.33 -16.90 -9.34
N LEU A 154 -29.02 -15.66 -9.74
CA LEU A 154 -29.51 -14.45 -9.06
C LEU A 154 -31.03 -14.28 -9.24
N GLU A 155 -31.58 -14.52 -10.43
CA GLU A 155 -33.02 -14.48 -10.66
C GLU A 155 -33.78 -15.52 -9.80
N LEU A 156 -33.27 -16.75 -9.71
CA LEU A 156 -33.87 -17.82 -8.91
C LEU A 156 -33.95 -17.46 -7.42
N ILE A 157 -32.92 -16.79 -6.90
CA ILE A 157 -32.87 -16.30 -5.52
C ILE A 157 -33.80 -15.10 -5.32
N LEU A 158 -33.75 -14.08 -6.19
CA LEU A 158 -34.60 -12.88 -6.07
C LEU A 158 -36.09 -13.19 -6.19
N THR A 159 -36.46 -14.20 -6.99
CA THR A 159 -37.84 -14.70 -7.13
C THR A 159 -38.24 -15.71 -6.07
N TRP A 160 -37.32 -16.14 -5.19
CA TRP A 160 -37.50 -17.19 -4.18
C TRP A 160 -38.09 -18.51 -4.75
N LYS A 161 -37.81 -18.79 -6.04
CA LYS A 161 -38.32 -19.95 -6.77
C LYS A 161 -37.45 -21.19 -6.53
N GLY A 162 -37.61 -21.89 -5.42
CA GLY A 162 -37.01 -23.23 -5.30
C GLY A 162 -36.95 -23.85 -3.92
N SER A 163 -36.34 -25.03 -3.85
CA SER A 163 -35.97 -25.68 -2.60
C SER A 163 -34.78 -24.96 -1.94
N PHE A 164 -34.59 -25.15 -0.64
CA PHE A 164 -33.38 -24.67 0.05
C PHE A 164 -32.09 -25.18 -0.59
N ARG A 165 -32.09 -26.41 -1.13
CA ARG A 165 -30.94 -27.03 -1.81
C ARG A 165 -30.64 -26.34 -3.15
N ALA A 166 -31.67 -25.98 -3.91
CA ALA A 166 -31.53 -25.22 -5.15
C ALA A 166 -31.00 -23.79 -4.89
N LEU A 167 -31.55 -23.11 -3.88
CA LEU A 167 -31.13 -21.76 -3.49
C LEU A 167 -29.69 -21.75 -2.95
N LEU A 168 -29.28 -22.79 -2.20
CA LEU A 168 -27.89 -22.97 -1.78
C LEU A 168 -26.95 -23.16 -2.98
N ALA A 169 -27.30 -24.03 -3.95
CA ALA A 169 -26.48 -24.23 -5.14
C ALA A 169 -26.36 -22.95 -5.98
N ALA A 170 -27.46 -22.22 -6.20
CA ALA A 170 -27.48 -20.94 -6.88
C ALA A 170 -26.61 -19.87 -6.16
N LEU A 171 -26.63 -19.84 -4.83
CA LEU A 171 -25.79 -18.93 -4.03
C LEU A 171 -24.30 -19.24 -4.23
N VAL A 172 -23.91 -20.52 -4.22
CA VAL A 172 -22.52 -20.92 -4.48
C VAL A 172 -22.11 -20.61 -5.93
N THR A 173 -23.01 -20.74 -6.91
CA THR A 173 -22.75 -20.32 -8.32
C THR A 173 -22.42 -18.83 -8.43
N ILE A 174 -23.10 -17.96 -7.67
CA ILE A 174 -22.81 -16.52 -7.63
C ILE A 174 -21.46 -16.27 -6.92
N LEU A 175 -21.25 -16.87 -5.75
CA LEU A 175 -20.01 -16.69 -4.98
C LEU A 175 -18.76 -17.22 -5.72
N ALA A 176 -18.92 -18.23 -6.58
CA ALA A 176 -17.86 -18.78 -7.42
C ALA A 176 -17.29 -17.76 -8.45
N LEU A 177 -17.92 -16.60 -8.65
CA LEU A 177 -17.29 -15.46 -9.33
C LEU A 177 -15.98 -15.03 -8.65
N GLY A 178 -15.94 -15.04 -7.32
CA GLY A 178 -14.75 -14.67 -6.53
C GLY A 178 -13.67 -15.76 -6.45
N PHE A 179 -13.90 -16.96 -6.99
CA PHE A 179 -13.02 -18.12 -6.80
C PHE A 179 -11.60 -17.87 -7.33
N GLU A 180 -11.46 -17.37 -8.56
CA GLU A 180 -10.17 -17.09 -9.20
C GLU A 180 -9.39 -15.97 -8.48
N PRO A 181 -9.94 -14.77 -8.20
CA PRO A 181 -9.24 -13.74 -7.43
C PRO A 181 -8.74 -14.22 -6.07
N PHE A 182 -9.54 -15.00 -5.32
CA PHE A 182 -9.12 -15.49 -4.00
C PHE A 182 -8.01 -16.54 -4.10
N ILE A 183 -8.00 -17.38 -5.15
CA ILE A 183 -6.87 -18.28 -5.43
C ILE A 183 -5.61 -17.51 -5.85
N GLN A 184 -5.73 -16.45 -6.67
CA GLN A 184 -4.58 -15.64 -7.08
C GLN A 184 -3.91 -14.94 -5.90
N GLN A 185 -4.67 -14.45 -4.91
CA GLN A 185 -4.13 -13.81 -3.71
C GLN A 185 -3.50 -14.77 -2.68
N LEU A 186 -3.38 -16.07 -2.99
CA LEU A 186 -2.62 -17.03 -2.19
C LEU A 186 -1.10 -16.82 -2.29
N VAL A 187 -0.59 -16.29 -3.41
CA VAL A 187 0.85 -16.03 -3.58
C VAL A 187 1.14 -14.54 -3.50
N GLN A 188 2.00 -14.17 -2.57
CA GLN A 188 2.65 -12.87 -2.54
C GLN A 188 4.15 -13.06 -2.84
N ILE A 189 4.66 -12.29 -3.80
CA ILE A 189 6.10 -12.25 -4.09
C ILE A 189 6.70 -11.09 -3.29
N ASN A 190 7.59 -11.39 -2.34
CA ASN A 190 8.31 -10.40 -1.55
C ASN A 190 9.77 -10.36 -1.98
N VAL A 191 10.35 -9.16 -2.08
CA VAL A 191 11.79 -8.99 -2.30
C VAL A 191 12.46 -8.85 -0.93
N VAL A 192 13.38 -9.76 -0.62
CA VAL A 192 14.16 -9.75 0.62
C VAL A 192 15.65 -9.65 0.33
N ASN A 193 16.38 -8.92 1.16
CA ASN A 193 17.83 -8.84 1.09
C ASN A 193 18.45 -10.05 1.81
N VAL A 194 19.13 -10.93 1.06
CA VAL A 194 19.76 -12.16 1.56
C VAL A 194 21.27 -11.99 1.51
N PRO A 195 22.04 -12.38 2.55
CA PRO A 195 23.51 -12.36 2.48
C PRO A 195 24.02 -13.27 1.36
N THR A 196 25.02 -12.79 0.63
CA THR A 196 25.65 -13.54 -0.48
C THR A 196 27.08 -13.98 -0.12
N ASN A 197 27.53 -15.07 -0.74
CA ASN A 197 28.89 -15.61 -0.61
C ASN A 197 29.90 -14.93 -1.56
N SER A 198 29.62 -13.68 -1.98
CA SER A 198 30.55 -12.88 -2.78
C SER A 198 31.77 -12.42 -1.96
N GLU A 199 32.64 -11.62 -2.57
CA GLU A 199 33.61 -10.85 -1.80
C GLU A 199 32.92 -10.05 -0.68
N PRO A 200 33.49 -9.99 0.52
CA PRO A 200 32.88 -9.30 1.66
C PRO A 200 32.90 -7.79 1.42
N ALA A 201 31.84 -7.11 1.85
CA ALA A 201 31.82 -5.65 1.83
C ALA A 201 32.89 -5.12 2.81
N THR A 202 33.62 -4.07 2.44
CA THR A 202 34.68 -3.51 3.31
C THR A 202 34.58 -2.00 3.43
N ILE A 203 34.85 -1.51 4.64
CA ILE A 203 34.89 -0.08 4.96
C ILE A 203 36.18 0.21 5.72
N ARG A 204 36.81 1.37 5.46
CA ARG A 204 38.11 1.70 6.06
C ARG A 204 37.97 2.12 7.51
N THR A 205 38.80 1.54 8.37
CA THR A 205 38.79 1.73 9.82
C THR A 205 40.21 1.95 10.31
N PRO A 206 40.78 3.16 10.11
CA PRO A 206 42.07 3.53 10.67
C PRO A 206 42.08 3.37 12.20
N THR A 207 43.17 2.83 12.72
CA THR A 207 43.57 2.88 14.14
C THR A 207 44.62 3.97 14.38
N SER A 208 45.28 4.43 13.32
CA SER A 208 46.25 5.54 13.29
C SER A 208 46.34 6.09 11.85
N TYR A 209 47.41 6.81 11.52
CA TYR A 209 47.80 7.08 10.14
C TYR A 209 49.32 7.22 10.04
N ASP A 210 49.86 7.02 8.85
CA ASP A 210 51.23 7.38 8.49
C ASP A 210 51.18 8.33 7.30
N GLU A 211 51.77 9.52 7.44
CA GLU A 211 51.96 10.46 6.34
C GLU A 211 53.45 10.52 5.96
N PRO A 212 53.84 10.11 4.75
CA PRO A 212 55.21 10.24 4.29
C PRO A 212 55.48 11.70 3.88
N VAL A 213 55.87 12.54 4.84
CA VAL A 213 56.25 13.92 4.59
C VAL A 213 57.67 13.98 4.01
N SER A 214 57.78 14.46 2.77
CA SER A 214 59.07 14.67 2.09
C SER A 214 59.16 16.10 1.56
N GLY A 215 59.91 16.96 2.26
CA GLY A 215 60.09 18.37 1.91
C GLY A 215 59.45 19.32 2.93
N ASN A 216 58.98 20.48 2.46
CA ASN A 216 58.45 21.53 3.33
C ASN A 216 57.06 21.16 3.90
N LEU A 217 56.87 21.33 5.20
CA LEU A 217 55.65 21.02 5.97
C LEU A 217 54.37 21.60 5.34
N GLY A 218 54.49 22.78 4.73
CA GLY A 218 53.41 23.43 3.99
C GLY A 218 52.75 22.60 2.88
N GLY A 219 53.47 21.62 2.33
CA GLY A 219 52.98 20.73 1.27
C GLY A 219 52.28 19.46 1.74
N SER A 220 52.05 19.28 3.05
CA SER A 220 51.43 18.05 3.58
C SER A 220 50.03 17.80 3.00
N SER A 221 49.68 16.51 2.85
CA SER A 221 48.34 16.13 2.41
C SER A 221 47.31 16.33 3.52
N LEU A 222 47.72 16.32 4.80
CA LEU A 222 46.89 16.78 5.91
C LEU A 222 46.55 18.27 5.78
N SER A 223 47.52 19.18 5.56
CA SER A 223 47.22 20.63 5.42
C SER A 223 46.32 20.91 4.22
N LEU A 224 46.51 20.20 3.10
CA LEU A 224 45.64 20.31 1.93
C LEU A 224 44.20 19.82 2.23
N ASN A 225 44.02 18.73 2.98
CA ASN A 225 42.68 18.26 3.35
C ASN A 225 42.01 19.18 4.39
N ALA A 226 42.78 19.78 5.31
CA ALA A 226 42.27 20.82 6.19
C ALA A 226 41.77 22.05 5.39
N LEU A 227 42.56 22.53 4.41
CA LEU A 227 42.16 23.62 3.52
C LEU A 227 40.89 23.29 2.70
N ILE A 228 40.82 22.09 2.13
CA ILE A 228 39.63 21.60 1.41
C ILE A 228 38.40 21.61 2.35
N GLY A 229 38.57 21.19 3.61
CA GLY A 229 37.53 21.29 4.63
C GLY A 229 37.10 22.74 4.90
N ALA A 230 38.05 23.68 5.00
CA ALA A 230 37.75 25.09 5.26
C ALA A 230 36.90 25.74 4.15
N PHE A 231 37.15 25.39 2.87
CA PHE A 231 36.30 25.79 1.74
C PHE A 231 34.96 25.02 1.63
N GLY A 232 34.60 24.19 2.61
CA GLY A 232 33.38 23.37 2.60
C GLY A 232 33.46 22.11 1.71
N GLY A 233 34.63 21.81 1.15
CA GLY A 233 34.89 20.69 0.24
C GLY A 233 35.00 19.32 0.90
N ALA A 234 34.56 19.14 2.15
CA ALA A 234 34.61 17.85 2.84
C ALA A 234 33.66 16.79 2.24
N SER A 235 32.71 17.21 1.41
CA SER A 235 31.84 16.35 0.60
C SER A 235 32.65 15.40 -0.29
N GLY A 236 32.72 14.12 0.09
CA GLY A 236 33.50 13.10 -0.61
C GLY A 236 34.95 12.92 -0.13
N ALA A 237 35.39 13.66 0.89
CA ALA A 237 36.71 13.45 1.50
C ALA A 237 36.82 12.10 2.23
N VAL A 238 35.71 11.64 2.82
CA VAL A 238 35.56 10.29 3.39
C VAL A 238 35.39 9.28 2.24
N PRO A 239 36.29 8.27 2.11
CA PRO A 239 36.17 7.26 1.06
C PRO A 239 34.87 6.47 1.15
N THR A 240 34.26 6.18 -0.01
CA THR A 240 33.10 5.29 -0.08
C THR A 240 33.50 3.84 0.28
N PRO A 241 32.60 3.07 0.94
CA PRO A 241 32.83 1.66 1.21
C PRO A 241 32.80 0.82 -0.06
N VAL A 242 33.56 -0.27 -0.08
CA VAL A 242 33.50 -1.28 -1.13
C VAL A 242 32.28 -2.16 -0.89
N CYS A 243 31.23 -1.96 -1.69
CA CYS A 243 29.99 -2.72 -1.64
C CYS A 243 29.67 -3.37 -3.00
N PRO A 244 30.06 -4.65 -3.23
CA PRO A 244 29.95 -5.29 -4.56
C PRO A 244 28.53 -5.41 -5.11
N THR A 245 27.51 -5.46 -4.25
CA THR A 245 26.10 -5.69 -4.64
C THR A 245 25.23 -4.43 -4.64
N GLY A 246 25.77 -3.27 -4.24
CA GLY A 246 24.99 -2.04 -4.03
C GLY A 246 24.05 -2.04 -2.81
N ASN A 247 23.85 -3.18 -2.14
CA ASN A 247 23.18 -3.29 -0.84
C ASN A 247 24.12 -3.98 0.15
N CYS A 248 24.62 -3.29 1.17
CA CYS A 248 25.57 -3.86 2.13
C CYS A 248 25.31 -3.37 3.56
N THR A 249 25.73 -4.16 4.55
CA THR A 249 25.55 -3.86 5.97
C THR A 249 26.81 -4.20 6.74
N TRP A 250 27.17 -3.37 7.72
CA TRP A 250 28.30 -3.63 8.61
C TRP A 250 27.80 -3.79 10.05
N PRO A 251 28.40 -4.70 10.85
CA PRO A 251 28.24 -4.66 12.31
C PRO A 251 28.82 -3.34 12.85
N LEU A 252 28.55 -3.03 14.12
CA LEU A 252 29.18 -1.89 14.78
C LEU A 252 30.71 -2.01 14.70
N TYR A 253 31.36 -0.94 14.24
CA TYR A 253 32.81 -0.88 14.09
C TYR A 253 33.36 0.44 14.64
N ASP A 254 34.58 0.40 15.17
CA ASP A 254 35.26 1.54 15.76
C ASP A 254 36.32 2.09 14.80
N THR A 255 36.34 3.40 14.58
CA THR A 255 37.25 4.07 13.63
C THR A 255 37.81 5.37 14.18
N LEU A 256 39.07 5.66 13.85
CA LEU A 256 39.71 6.94 14.15
C LEU A 256 39.10 8.07 13.31
N ALA A 257 38.77 9.17 13.98
CA ALA A 257 38.30 10.41 13.39
C ALA A 257 38.96 11.62 14.05
N LEU A 258 38.87 12.79 13.40
CA LEU A 258 39.11 14.07 14.06
C LEU A 258 37.76 14.60 14.58
N CYS A 259 37.61 14.66 15.90
CA CYS A 259 36.48 15.31 16.53
C CYS A 259 36.76 16.80 16.70
N THR A 260 35.75 17.60 16.43
CA THR A 260 35.74 19.03 16.70
C THR A 260 34.54 19.40 17.56
N ALA A 261 34.73 20.42 18.39
CA ALA A 261 33.68 21.07 19.17
C ALA A 261 34.03 22.56 19.24
N CYS A 262 33.02 23.42 19.25
CA CYS A 262 33.20 24.86 19.34
C CYS A 262 32.22 25.48 20.33
N GLU A 263 32.64 26.57 20.98
CA GLU A 263 31.88 27.27 22.01
C GLU A 263 31.99 28.79 21.81
N ASP A 264 30.89 29.51 22.06
CA ASP A 264 30.86 30.97 21.91
C ASP A 264 31.54 31.63 23.12
N MET A 265 32.55 32.46 22.82
CA MET A 265 33.40 33.12 23.81
C MET A 265 33.22 34.63 23.81
N THR A 266 32.22 35.17 23.10
CA THR A 266 32.07 36.61 22.83
C THR A 266 32.03 37.45 24.11
N ASP A 267 31.24 37.06 25.10
CA ASP A 267 31.15 37.74 26.41
C ASP A 267 32.36 37.49 27.33
N GLN A 268 33.27 36.58 26.95
CA GLN A 268 34.39 36.11 27.77
C GLN A 268 35.76 36.65 27.31
N VAL A 269 35.81 37.44 26.24
CA VAL A 269 37.06 38.00 25.69
C VAL A 269 37.64 39.07 26.62
N LYS A 270 38.87 38.85 27.07
CA LYS A 270 39.65 39.83 27.85
C LYS A 270 40.54 40.63 26.91
N VAL A 271 40.27 41.92 26.80
CA VAL A 271 41.09 42.89 26.05
C VAL A 271 42.04 43.60 27.04
N SER A 272 43.30 43.78 26.65
CA SER A 272 44.32 44.45 27.48
C SER A 272 45.37 45.15 26.61
N GLY A 273 46.28 45.89 27.22
CA GLY A 273 47.30 46.66 26.49
C GLY A 273 46.76 47.97 25.89
N ASN A 274 47.39 48.44 24.82
CA ASN A 274 47.08 49.73 24.19
C ASN A 274 45.89 49.58 23.23
N VAL A 275 44.67 49.73 23.72
CA VAL A 275 43.43 49.61 22.92
C VAL A 275 43.23 50.80 21.97
N TYR A 276 42.69 50.55 20.78
CA TYR A 276 42.22 51.59 19.86
C TYR A 276 40.86 52.14 20.32
N ASP A 277 40.89 53.34 20.92
CA ASP A 277 39.73 54.12 21.36
C ASP A 277 40.06 55.62 21.19
N VAL A 278 39.70 56.20 20.05
CA VAL A 278 40.20 57.50 19.56
C VAL A 278 39.08 58.33 18.95
N ASN A 279 38.78 59.51 19.50
CA ASN A 279 37.90 60.48 18.85
C ASN A 279 38.56 61.02 17.56
N LEU A 280 38.17 60.44 16.42
CA LEU A 280 38.76 60.70 15.11
C LEU A 280 38.67 62.17 14.70
N THR A 281 37.51 62.82 14.86
CA THR A 281 37.31 64.24 14.53
C THR A 281 38.36 65.12 15.22
N SER A 282 38.55 64.95 16.54
CA SER A 282 39.54 65.72 17.32
C SER A 282 41.01 65.39 16.99
N ARG A 283 41.26 64.28 16.27
CA ARG A 283 42.58 63.93 15.72
C ARG A 283 42.77 64.57 14.35
N PHE A 284 41.76 64.55 13.48
CA PHE A 284 41.79 65.19 12.15
C PHE A 284 41.94 66.71 12.26
N GLU A 285 41.14 67.38 13.11
CA GLU A 285 41.25 68.81 13.40
C GLU A 285 42.67 69.20 13.86
N ARG A 286 43.27 68.39 14.74
CA ARG A 286 44.61 68.60 15.28
C ARG A 286 45.73 68.35 14.27
N TYR A 287 45.50 67.44 13.33
CA TYR A 287 46.42 67.15 12.23
C TYR A 287 46.39 68.29 11.21
N TYR A 288 45.20 68.66 10.74
CA TYR A 288 44.97 69.78 9.83
C TYR A 288 45.55 71.11 10.37
N SER A 289 45.26 71.44 11.64
CA SER A 289 45.74 72.68 12.27
C SER A 289 47.24 72.71 12.61
N ARG A 290 47.94 71.56 12.64
CA ARG A 290 49.40 71.50 12.77
C ARG A 290 50.16 71.56 11.44
N GLY A 291 49.50 71.19 10.34
CA GLY A 291 50.15 71.01 9.06
C GLY A 291 51.11 69.81 9.01
N ASN A 292 51.93 69.76 7.96
CA ASN A 292 52.65 68.59 7.46
C ASN A 292 53.90 68.19 8.30
N GLY A 293 53.78 68.12 9.63
CA GLY A 293 54.87 67.91 10.57
C GLY A 293 54.44 67.26 11.90
N SER A 294 53.48 66.34 11.86
CA SER A 294 53.05 65.55 13.02
C SER A 294 52.82 64.09 12.64
N ASP A 295 52.70 63.20 13.63
CA ASP A 295 52.69 61.74 13.41
C ASP A 295 51.58 61.33 12.43
N THR A 296 52.01 60.99 11.21
CA THR A 296 51.16 60.58 10.07
C THR A 296 50.55 59.21 10.30
N THR A 297 51.24 58.34 11.04
CA THR A 297 50.80 57.00 11.39
C THR A 297 50.78 56.87 12.91
N SER A 298 49.68 56.36 13.46
CA SER A 298 49.56 56.00 14.88
C SER A 298 49.13 54.54 14.98
N THR A 299 49.79 53.75 15.83
CA THR A 299 49.57 52.30 15.92
C THR A 299 49.28 51.87 17.35
N TRP A 300 48.26 51.04 17.51
CA TRP A 300 47.80 50.42 18.74
C TRP A 300 47.99 48.91 18.66
N THR A 301 48.31 48.26 19.77
CA THR A 301 48.51 46.81 19.84
C THR A 301 47.80 46.23 21.07
N PRO A 302 46.44 46.21 21.06
CA PRO A 302 45.67 45.45 22.04
C PRO A 302 46.02 43.95 22.03
N THR A 303 46.05 43.35 23.22
CA THR A 303 46.13 41.91 23.43
C THR A 303 44.73 41.37 23.75
N TYR A 304 44.22 40.48 22.90
CA TYR A 304 42.95 39.77 23.09
C TYR A 304 43.23 38.36 23.63
N SER A 305 42.46 37.91 24.61
CA SER A 305 42.64 36.58 25.22
C SER A 305 41.34 35.97 25.72
N PHE A 306 41.24 34.65 25.73
CA PHE A 306 40.14 33.91 26.36
C PHE A 306 40.52 33.53 27.80
N PRO A 307 39.57 33.18 28.70
CA PRO A 307 39.84 33.06 30.14
C PRO A 307 40.98 32.11 30.56
N HIS A 308 41.30 31.12 29.73
CA HIS A 308 42.34 30.10 29.97
C HIS A 308 43.31 29.88 28.80
N GLY A 309 43.24 30.69 27.74
CA GLY A 309 44.01 30.48 26.50
C GLY A 309 45.05 31.56 26.22
N ASN A 310 46.01 31.22 25.37
CA ASN A 310 47.03 32.13 24.89
C ASN A 310 46.41 33.37 24.22
N GLY A 311 47.02 34.53 24.47
CA GLY A 311 46.58 35.81 23.94
C GLY A 311 47.20 36.14 22.58
N VAL A 312 46.46 36.86 21.74
CA VAL A 312 46.91 37.36 20.44
C VAL A 312 47.05 38.90 20.48
N ASN A 313 48.17 39.41 19.99
CA ASN A 313 48.42 40.84 19.83
C ASN A 313 47.95 41.28 18.45
N LEU A 314 47.00 42.21 18.39
CA LEU A 314 46.40 42.68 17.14
C LEU A 314 46.78 44.13 16.88
N GLY A 315 47.52 44.38 15.80
CA GLY A 315 47.94 45.72 15.40
C GLY A 315 46.81 46.46 14.68
N VAL A 316 46.42 47.63 15.19
CA VAL A 316 45.52 48.58 14.53
C VAL A 316 46.31 49.84 14.21
N SER A 317 46.24 50.35 12.99
CA SER A 317 46.91 51.61 12.61
C SER A 317 45.97 52.60 11.96
N LEU A 318 46.06 53.86 12.40
CA LEU A 318 45.46 55.03 11.77
C LEU A 318 46.54 55.75 10.97
N GLU A 319 46.36 55.88 9.67
CA GLU A 319 47.22 56.67 8.78
C GLU A 319 46.48 57.94 8.34
N LEU A 320 47.21 59.04 8.20
CA LEU A 320 46.69 60.38 7.91
C LEU A 320 47.53 61.06 6.83
N GLU A 321 46.90 61.52 5.75
CA GLU A 321 47.53 62.27 4.66
C GLU A 321 46.81 63.62 4.47
N LEU A 322 47.58 64.68 4.23
CA LEU A 322 47.07 66.07 4.17
C LEU A 322 47.09 66.59 2.73
N GLY A 323 45.93 66.55 2.08
CA GLY A 323 45.68 67.16 0.78
C GLY A 323 44.83 68.44 0.90
N SER A 324 43.85 68.60 0.00
CA SER A 324 42.75 69.57 0.18
C SER A 324 41.81 69.19 1.33
N ALA A 325 41.78 67.91 1.69
CA ALA A 325 41.10 67.33 2.85
C ALA A 325 42.11 66.48 3.65
N VAL A 326 41.75 66.08 4.88
CA VAL A 326 42.48 65.02 5.60
C VAL A 326 41.97 63.68 5.08
N GLN A 327 42.79 62.99 4.29
CA GLN A 327 42.58 61.59 3.98
C GLN A 327 43.01 60.75 5.18
N TRP A 328 42.22 59.74 5.53
CA TRP A 328 42.51 58.85 6.65
C TRP A 328 42.24 57.39 6.26
N SER A 329 43.00 56.46 6.85
CA SER A 329 42.78 55.01 6.76
C SER A 329 42.91 54.40 8.15
N VAL A 330 42.00 53.47 8.49
CA VAL A 330 42.08 52.63 9.68
C VAL A 330 42.27 51.19 9.22
N VAL A 331 43.49 50.67 9.40
CA VAL A 331 43.85 49.28 9.12
C VAL A 331 43.67 48.46 10.41
N TYR A 332 42.85 47.41 10.36
CA TYR A 332 42.59 46.54 11.50
C TYR A 332 42.40 45.07 11.09
N PRO A 333 42.81 44.09 11.92
CA PRO A 333 42.59 42.68 11.67
C PRO A 333 41.15 42.30 12.03
N ARG A 334 40.29 42.18 11.02
CA ARG A 334 38.87 41.88 11.17
C ARG A 334 38.69 40.48 11.75
N ARG A 335 39.03 39.44 10.97
CA ARG A 335 38.92 38.05 11.39
C ARG A 335 40.30 37.51 11.72
N THR A 336 40.48 36.99 12.93
CA THR A 336 41.75 36.43 13.42
C THR A 336 41.55 35.01 13.91
N VAL A 337 42.47 34.11 13.57
CA VAL A 337 42.57 32.77 14.14
C VAL A 337 43.97 32.50 14.67
N TRP A 338 44.08 32.00 15.91
CA TRP A 338 45.34 31.74 16.60
C TRP A 338 45.25 30.52 17.54
N PRO A 339 46.39 29.87 17.90
CA PRO A 339 46.39 28.74 18.84
C PRO A 339 46.14 29.19 20.28
N LEU A 340 45.32 28.44 21.01
CA LEU A 340 44.97 28.71 22.43
C LEU A 340 45.80 27.90 23.42
N ASN A 341 46.17 26.67 23.06
CA ASN A 341 46.74 25.67 23.97
C ASN A 341 48.21 25.32 23.70
N VAL A 342 48.85 25.96 22.71
CA VAL A 342 50.27 25.85 22.35
C VAL A 342 50.79 27.23 21.95
N ASP A 343 52.11 27.44 21.93
CA ASP A 343 52.68 28.76 21.62
C ASP A 343 52.40 29.21 20.18
N ALA A 344 52.27 30.53 20.01
CA ALA A 344 52.07 31.15 18.70
C ALA A 344 53.31 31.07 17.76
N ALA A 345 54.50 30.73 18.25
CA ALA A 345 55.68 30.57 17.39
C ALA A 345 55.44 29.41 16.37
N PRO A 346 55.62 29.61 15.06
CA PRO A 346 55.23 28.63 14.04
C PRO A 346 56.06 27.33 14.13
N ASP A 347 57.31 27.44 14.56
CA ASP A 347 58.23 26.35 14.86
C ASP A 347 58.02 25.71 16.25
N SER A 348 57.01 26.14 17.02
CA SER A 348 56.76 25.60 18.37
C SER A 348 56.52 24.09 18.33
N LEU A 349 57.44 23.38 18.96
CA LEU A 349 57.35 21.95 19.23
C LEU A 349 56.30 21.74 20.33
N TRP A 350 55.07 21.47 19.91
CA TRP A 350 53.86 21.45 20.75
C TRP A 350 54.03 20.76 22.11
N THR A 351 54.82 19.69 22.20
CA THR A 351 55.12 18.94 23.42
C THR A 351 55.80 19.71 24.55
N TYR A 352 56.28 20.94 24.30
CA TYR A 352 56.86 21.83 25.33
C TYR A 352 55.89 22.94 25.77
N SER A 353 54.90 23.28 24.95
CA SER A 353 53.97 24.40 25.14
C SER A 353 52.52 23.98 25.35
N TRP A 354 52.18 22.71 25.11
CA TRP A 354 50.86 22.15 25.30
C TRP A 354 50.40 22.19 26.76
N ASP A 355 49.25 22.83 27.00
CA ASP A 355 48.61 22.84 28.32
C ASP A 355 47.49 21.79 28.45
N ASN A 356 47.33 21.28 29.67
CA ASN A 356 46.33 20.26 29.99
C ASN A 356 45.03 20.92 30.48
N ARG A 357 44.40 21.75 29.64
CA ARG A 357 43.10 22.38 29.91
C ARG A 357 42.07 22.06 28.83
N SER A 358 40.79 22.20 29.18
CA SER A 358 39.70 22.23 28.18
C SER A 358 39.36 23.67 27.81
N TYR A 359 38.93 23.84 26.56
CA TYR A 359 38.60 25.11 25.91
C TYR A 359 37.15 25.17 25.41
N THR A 360 36.40 24.08 25.60
CA THR A 360 35.00 23.90 25.20
C THR A 360 34.34 22.88 26.14
N SER A 361 33.04 22.65 25.98
CA SER A 361 32.25 21.60 26.61
C SER A 361 32.73 20.14 26.42
N LEU A 362 33.88 19.90 25.78
CA LEU A 362 34.50 18.58 25.75
C LEU A 362 34.98 18.13 27.15
N PRO A 363 34.82 16.85 27.51
CA PRO A 363 35.20 16.30 28.81
C PRO A 363 36.70 16.02 28.97
N VAL A 364 37.52 16.36 27.96
CA VAL A 364 38.98 16.13 27.94
C VAL A 364 39.71 17.32 27.32
N SER A 365 40.96 17.53 27.74
CA SER A 365 41.88 18.48 27.11
C SER A 365 42.18 18.04 25.67
N PRO A 366 41.99 18.90 24.65
CA PRO A 366 42.19 18.52 23.26
C PRO A 366 43.67 18.48 22.89
N LEU A 367 43.99 17.79 21.80
CA LEU A 367 45.34 17.85 21.21
C LEU A 367 45.67 19.29 20.75
N PHE A 368 44.72 19.98 20.13
CA PHE A 368 44.87 21.35 19.64
C PHE A 368 43.60 22.16 19.87
N ALA A 369 43.73 23.45 20.17
CA ALA A 369 42.62 24.39 20.29
C ALA A 369 42.95 25.72 19.62
N MET A 370 41.98 26.30 18.92
CA MET A 370 42.11 27.58 18.23
C MET A 370 41.05 28.57 18.71
N GLY A 371 41.44 29.83 18.82
CA GLY A 371 40.54 30.96 19.02
C GLY A 371 40.22 31.57 17.67
N TYR A 372 38.97 31.97 17.49
CA TYR A 372 38.48 32.82 16.41
C TYR A 372 37.92 34.11 17.00
N LEU A 373 38.21 35.23 16.36
CA LEU A 373 37.73 36.56 16.73
C LEU A 373 37.32 37.31 15.45
N ASP A 374 36.08 37.80 15.41
CA ASP A 374 35.60 38.77 14.41
C ASP A 374 35.47 40.12 15.11
N THR A 375 36.26 41.10 14.67
CA THR A 375 36.25 42.47 15.18
C THR A 375 35.74 43.43 14.11
N THR A 376 35.02 44.47 14.53
CA THR A 376 34.49 45.50 13.63
C THR A 376 34.74 46.87 14.24
N LEU A 377 34.83 47.90 13.39
CA LEU A 377 34.83 49.28 13.88
C LEU A 377 33.44 49.66 14.42
N SER A 378 33.42 50.58 15.37
CA SER A 378 32.20 51.26 15.81
C SER A 378 31.60 52.10 14.68
N SER A 379 30.33 52.50 14.80
CA SER A 379 29.61 53.30 13.78
C SER A 379 30.19 54.70 13.52
N ASP A 380 31.08 55.17 14.41
CA ASP A 380 31.85 56.41 14.31
C ASP A 380 33.35 56.16 14.07
N SER A 381 33.72 54.92 13.77
CA SER A 381 35.08 54.41 13.50
C SER A 381 36.14 54.70 14.57
N SER A 382 35.73 55.15 15.75
CA SER A 382 36.61 55.55 16.86
C SER A 382 37.14 54.39 17.69
N ARG A 383 36.48 53.23 17.67
CA ARG A 383 36.76 52.08 18.56
C ARG A 383 36.73 50.78 17.77
N LEU A 384 37.58 49.81 18.16
CA LEU A 384 37.51 48.45 17.64
C LEU A 384 36.73 47.57 18.63
N VAL A 385 35.58 47.05 18.21
CA VAL A 385 34.69 46.21 19.03
C VAL A 385 34.77 44.74 18.61
N VAL A 386 34.63 43.83 19.57
CA VAL A 386 34.46 42.40 19.28
C VAL A 386 33.02 42.18 18.84
N GLY A 387 32.83 41.70 17.60
CA GLY A 387 31.51 41.32 17.08
C GLY A 387 31.17 39.88 17.47
N ARG A 388 32.12 38.96 17.33
CA ARG A 388 31.98 37.54 17.72
C ARG A 388 33.32 36.95 18.18
N ALA A 389 33.29 35.98 19.09
CA ALA A 389 34.44 35.14 19.41
C ALA A 389 34.04 33.67 19.59
N THR A 390 34.92 32.76 19.22
CA THR A 390 34.64 31.31 19.29
C THR A 390 35.91 30.56 19.65
N ALA A 391 35.86 29.66 20.63
CA ALA A 391 36.91 28.67 20.87
C ALA A 391 36.54 27.37 20.18
N CYS A 392 37.42 26.80 19.36
CA CYS A 392 37.24 25.48 18.76
C CYS A 392 38.35 24.52 19.21
N SER A 393 37.95 23.36 19.71
CA SER A 393 38.81 22.26 20.12
C SER A 393 38.89 21.21 19.00
N PHE A 394 40.10 20.81 18.63
CA PHE A 394 40.40 19.77 17.66
C PHE A 394 41.12 18.63 18.37
N THR A 395 40.50 17.46 18.46
CA THR A 395 41.11 16.28 19.09
C THR A 395 40.79 15.01 18.31
N PRO A 396 41.75 14.09 18.15
CA PRO A 396 41.42 12.77 17.65
C PRO A 396 40.42 12.07 18.58
N CYS A 397 39.61 11.18 18.00
CA CYS A 397 38.58 10.44 18.72
C CYS A 397 38.32 9.10 18.05
N VAL A 398 37.86 8.11 18.82
CA VAL A 398 37.31 6.86 18.31
C VAL A 398 35.80 7.03 18.18
N ARG A 399 35.26 6.80 16.98
CA ARG A 399 33.80 6.78 16.74
C ARG A 399 33.34 5.35 16.49
N THR A 400 32.39 4.89 17.30
CA THR A 400 31.64 3.66 17.04
C THR A 400 30.56 3.99 16.01
N MET A 401 30.66 3.38 14.83
CA MET A 401 29.79 3.66 13.69
C MET A 401 28.83 2.50 13.44
N LEU A 402 27.61 2.84 13.03
CA LEU A 402 26.69 1.94 12.33
C LEU A 402 26.56 2.43 10.90
N THR A 403 26.91 1.59 9.92
CA THR A 403 26.88 1.95 8.50
C THR A 403 26.17 0.89 7.68
N ASP A 404 25.30 1.35 6.79
CA ASP A 404 24.64 0.55 5.77
C ASP A 404 24.72 1.25 4.41
N VAL A 405 24.56 0.47 3.35
CA VAL A 405 24.51 0.94 1.97
C VAL A 405 23.23 0.39 1.35
N GLN A 406 22.40 1.28 0.82
CA GLN A 406 21.13 0.95 0.17
C GLN A 406 21.10 1.58 -1.22
N SER A 407 20.89 0.77 -2.26
CA SER A 407 20.90 1.19 -3.66
C SER A 407 22.14 2.03 -4.05
N GLY A 408 23.31 1.64 -3.53
CA GLY A 408 24.59 2.32 -3.73
C GLY A 408 24.83 3.58 -2.86
N THR A 409 23.81 4.09 -2.18
CA THR A 409 23.94 5.24 -1.27
C THR A 409 24.41 4.77 0.10
N THR A 410 25.46 5.39 0.65
CA THR A 410 26.00 5.06 1.99
C THR A 410 25.35 5.91 3.07
N GLN A 411 24.81 5.28 4.11
CA GLN A 411 24.31 5.93 5.32
C GLN A 411 25.15 5.52 6.52
N SER A 412 25.81 6.49 7.16
CA SER A 412 26.73 6.27 8.29
C SER A 412 26.28 7.06 9.51
N THR A 413 26.02 6.37 10.63
CA THR A 413 25.50 6.97 11.87
C THR A 413 26.47 6.74 13.03
N VAL A 414 26.83 7.80 13.75
CA VAL A 414 27.62 7.68 14.99
C VAL A 414 26.75 7.11 16.11
N ARG A 415 27.24 6.09 16.83
CA ARG A 415 26.57 5.46 17.97
C ARG A 415 27.22 5.79 19.31
N ALA A 416 28.54 5.93 19.33
CA ALA A 416 29.30 6.41 20.47
C ALA A 416 30.55 7.16 19.99
N THR A 417 31.14 7.97 20.88
CA THR A 417 32.42 8.66 20.64
C THR A 417 33.23 8.62 21.93
N SER A 418 34.48 8.16 21.82
CA SER A 418 35.48 8.25 22.89
C SER A 418 36.57 9.22 22.43
N TYR A 419 36.97 10.13 23.33
CA TYR A 419 37.88 11.23 23.01
C TYR A 419 39.35 10.95 23.41
N GLY A 420 39.65 9.77 23.94
CA GLY A 420 40.98 9.37 24.39
C GLY A 420 41.64 10.30 25.40
N SER A 421 42.97 10.35 25.37
CA SER A 421 43.77 11.25 26.18
C SER A 421 45.05 11.67 25.45
N VAL A 422 45.47 12.92 25.66
CA VAL A 422 46.80 13.41 25.27
C VAL A 422 47.84 12.89 26.28
N ILE A 423 49.03 12.56 25.79
CA ILE A 423 50.17 12.08 26.57
C ILE A 423 51.44 12.83 26.18
N ILE A 424 52.29 13.11 27.17
CA ILE A 424 53.64 13.68 26.98
C ILE A 424 54.63 12.73 27.66
N ASP A 425 55.67 12.31 26.93
CA ASP A 425 56.75 11.40 27.33
C ASP A 425 56.33 10.21 28.20
N ARG A 426 55.17 9.63 27.90
CA ARG A 426 54.71 8.43 28.61
C ARG A 426 55.52 7.24 28.12
N ARG A 427 56.18 6.54 29.07
CA ARG A 427 56.86 5.28 28.76
C ARG A 427 55.83 4.20 28.40
N GLN A 428 55.99 3.59 27.23
CA GLN A 428 55.17 2.50 26.75
C GLN A 428 55.71 1.12 27.19
N PRO A 429 54.91 0.03 27.07
CA PRO A 429 55.34 -1.31 27.47
C PRO A 429 56.55 -1.87 26.70
N ASP A 430 56.85 -1.33 25.52
CA ASP A 430 58.04 -1.64 24.73
C ASP A 430 59.32 -0.94 25.25
N GLY A 431 59.18 -0.08 26.26
CA GLY A 431 60.25 0.73 26.85
C GLY A 431 60.46 2.08 26.18
N SER A 432 59.83 2.37 25.04
CA SER A 432 59.92 3.66 24.35
C SER A 432 59.22 4.77 25.14
N LEU A 433 59.63 6.03 24.93
CA LEU A 433 58.88 7.21 25.36
C LEU A 433 58.02 7.66 24.17
N LYS A 434 56.76 8.06 24.41
CA LYS A 434 55.88 8.61 23.37
C LYS A 434 55.09 9.81 23.89
N SER A 435 54.95 10.79 23.01
CA SER A 435 54.04 11.93 23.13
C SER A 435 52.96 11.83 22.04
N GLY A 436 51.84 12.54 22.19
CA GLY A 436 50.73 12.53 21.22
C GLY A 436 49.39 12.19 21.88
N TRP A 437 48.54 11.44 21.18
CA TRP A 437 47.20 11.06 21.64
C TRP A 437 46.98 9.55 21.58
N THR A 438 46.22 8.98 22.52
CA THR A 438 45.84 7.57 22.53
C THR A 438 44.50 7.29 23.23
N ASP A 439 43.84 6.23 22.79
CA ASP A 439 42.61 5.67 23.37
C ASP A 439 42.62 4.13 23.25
N SER A 440 41.79 3.43 24.04
CA SER A 440 41.62 1.99 23.92
C SER A 440 40.14 1.61 24.03
N VAL A 441 39.57 1.19 22.91
CA VAL A 441 38.14 0.87 22.76
C VAL A 441 38.02 -0.58 22.32
N ASN A 442 37.17 -1.36 23.00
CA ASN A 442 36.93 -2.79 22.70
C ASN A 442 38.22 -3.65 22.59
N GLY A 443 39.26 -3.30 23.36
CA GLY A 443 40.56 -3.97 23.35
C GLY A 443 41.49 -3.59 22.19
N THR A 444 41.06 -2.69 21.30
CA THR A 444 41.88 -2.12 20.21
C THR A 444 42.43 -0.76 20.64
N THR A 445 43.74 -0.58 20.56
CA THR A 445 44.39 0.71 20.83
C THR A 445 44.39 1.59 19.58
N TYR A 446 43.91 2.81 19.74
CA TYR A 446 43.93 3.88 18.74
C TYR A 446 44.98 4.89 19.14
N SER A 447 45.81 5.38 18.22
CA SER A 447 46.94 6.23 18.59
C SER A 447 47.50 7.09 17.47
N ILE A 448 47.88 8.31 17.84
CA ILE A 448 48.65 9.25 17.01
C ILE A 448 49.86 9.64 17.86
N TYR A 449 51.01 9.01 17.59
CA TYR A 449 52.22 9.17 18.39
C TYR A 449 53.33 9.92 17.65
N ASP A 450 54.06 10.67 18.45
CA ASP A 450 55.35 11.29 18.16
C ASP A 450 56.45 10.42 18.77
N SER A 451 57.65 10.40 18.18
CA SER A 451 58.70 9.45 18.59
C SER A 451 59.34 9.76 19.95
N ALA A 452 59.32 11.03 20.38
CA ALA A 452 59.71 11.58 21.69
C ALA A 452 59.18 13.04 21.84
N GLN A 453 59.45 13.72 22.96
CA GLN A 453 59.35 15.19 23.04
C GLN A 453 60.12 15.87 21.90
N GLY A 454 59.52 16.87 21.26
CA GLY A 454 60.17 17.67 20.22
C GLY A 454 60.33 17.02 18.85
N ASP A 455 59.61 15.94 18.56
CA ASP A 455 59.64 15.31 17.24
C ASP A 455 58.91 16.15 16.17
N SER A 456 59.67 16.92 15.40
CA SER A 456 59.17 17.74 14.30
C SER A 456 58.68 16.95 13.07
N GLN A 457 58.71 15.61 13.10
CA GLN A 457 58.13 14.72 12.09
C GLN A 457 57.09 13.76 12.70
N GLY A 458 56.75 13.95 13.98
CA GLY A 458 55.78 13.14 14.70
C GLY A 458 54.36 13.30 14.15
N ARG A 459 53.54 12.24 14.25
CA ARG A 459 52.20 12.21 13.66
C ARG A 459 51.28 13.29 14.26
N ALA A 460 51.41 13.60 15.55
CA ALA A 460 50.65 14.64 16.25
C ALA A 460 51.15 16.04 15.90
N PHE A 461 52.48 16.24 15.87
CA PHE A 461 53.07 17.50 15.38
C PHE A 461 52.60 17.84 13.95
N LEU A 462 52.61 16.86 13.03
CA LEU A 462 52.15 17.05 11.65
C LEU A 462 50.67 17.43 11.55
N LEU A 463 49.80 16.86 12.40
CA LEU A 463 48.38 17.21 12.44
C LEU A 463 48.13 18.61 13.02
N ILE A 464 48.89 19.01 14.05
CA ILE A 464 48.85 20.37 14.59
C ILE A 464 49.29 21.37 13.52
N GLN A 465 50.45 21.14 12.88
CA GLN A 465 50.94 22.00 11.82
C GLN A 465 49.99 22.06 10.62
N ALA A 466 49.36 20.95 10.24
CA ALA A 466 48.34 20.93 9.19
C ALA A 466 47.13 21.83 9.49
N LEU A 467 46.69 21.88 10.76
CA LEU A 467 45.61 22.77 11.20
C LEU A 467 46.08 24.23 11.25
N ARG A 468 47.30 24.50 11.73
CA ARG A 468 47.90 25.85 11.73
C ARG A 468 48.02 26.42 10.31
N ILE A 469 48.67 25.69 9.41
CA ILE A 469 48.90 26.08 8.01
C ILE A 469 47.59 26.35 7.24
N ALA A 470 46.48 25.70 7.61
CA ALA A 470 45.20 25.82 6.93
C ALA A 470 44.22 26.84 7.55
N LEU A 471 44.41 27.24 8.82
CA LEU A 471 43.43 28.05 9.56
C LEU A 471 44.00 29.27 10.29
N GLU A 472 45.29 29.32 10.62
CA GLU A 472 45.90 30.39 11.41
C GLU A 472 46.21 31.65 10.58
N GLY A 473 46.15 32.83 11.19
CA GLY A 473 46.40 34.12 10.54
C GLY A 473 45.26 35.12 10.74
N ASN A 474 45.21 36.16 9.90
CA ASN A 474 44.12 37.14 9.94
C ASN A 474 43.77 37.78 8.58
N THR A 475 42.55 38.31 8.50
CA THR A 475 42.10 39.19 7.43
C THR A 475 42.24 40.65 7.87
N THR A 476 42.95 41.47 7.08
CA THR A 476 43.14 42.89 7.36
C THR A 476 42.12 43.71 6.58
N TYR A 477 41.22 44.38 7.29
CA TYR A 477 40.30 45.35 6.68
C TYR A 477 40.90 46.74 6.79
N ILE A 478 40.72 47.53 5.73
CA ILE A 478 41.14 48.93 5.64
C ILE A 478 39.88 49.75 5.42
N HIS A 479 39.49 50.54 6.42
CA HIS A 479 38.36 51.45 6.33
C HIS A 479 38.90 52.88 6.20
N SER A 480 38.65 53.54 5.07
CA SER A 480 39.26 54.84 4.73
C SER A 480 38.22 55.90 4.42
N GLY A 481 38.61 57.17 4.44
CA GLY A 481 37.78 58.24 3.92
C GLY A 481 38.44 59.62 3.92
N TYR A 482 37.64 60.64 3.63
CA TYR A 482 38.05 62.05 3.63
C TYR A 482 37.29 62.86 4.68
N TRP A 483 38.02 63.65 5.47
CA TRP A 483 37.49 64.64 6.40
C TRP A 483 37.82 66.06 5.94
N TYR A 484 36.80 66.91 5.89
CA TYR A 484 36.87 68.30 5.43
C TYR A 484 36.71 69.25 6.62
N ALA A 485 37.45 70.36 6.61
CA ALA A 485 37.34 71.39 7.65
C ALA A 485 36.07 72.24 7.50
N ASP A 486 35.56 72.41 6.27
CA ASP A 486 34.22 72.95 5.98
C ASP A 486 33.30 71.79 5.53
N PRO A 487 32.22 71.47 6.28
CA PRO A 487 31.28 70.41 5.91
C PRO A 487 30.56 70.64 4.58
N SER A 488 30.54 71.86 4.03
CA SER A 488 29.91 72.15 2.74
C SER A 488 30.75 71.73 1.52
N GLU A 489 32.04 71.37 1.72
CA GLU A 489 32.90 70.79 0.70
C GLU A 489 32.74 69.27 0.55
N ALA A 490 32.00 68.61 1.45
CA ALA A 490 31.81 67.17 1.44
C ALA A 490 30.82 66.71 0.34
N GLY A 491 31.28 65.83 -0.55
CA GLY A 491 30.43 65.13 -1.51
C GLY A 491 29.61 63.98 -0.90
N GLN A 492 28.76 63.34 -1.70
CA GLN A 492 28.10 62.09 -1.30
C GLN A 492 29.11 60.94 -1.24
N ASP A 493 29.03 60.15 -0.16
CA ASP A 493 29.85 58.97 0.19
C ASP A 493 31.36 59.11 -0.04
N SER A 494 32.05 59.65 0.97
CA SER A 494 33.50 59.88 0.99
C SER A 494 34.33 58.76 1.66
N THR A 495 33.75 57.58 1.90
CA THR A 495 34.38 56.44 2.60
C THR A 495 34.53 55.20 1.72
N PHE A 496 35.62 54.46 1.92
CA PHE A 496 36.03 53.33 1.07
C PHE A 496 36.57 52.18 1.93
N ASP A 497 36.07 50.97 1.69
CA ASP A 497 36.54 49.73 2.33
C ASP A 497 37.41 48.91 1.38
N ALA A 498 38.52 48.36 1.88
CA ALA A 498 39.36 47.39 1.20
C ALA A 498 39.74 46.22 2.12
N THR A 499 40.08 45.07 1.52
CA THR A 499 40.34 43.82 2.25
C THR A 499 41.66 43.18 1.80
N GLY A 500 42.45 42.75 2.77
CA GLY A 500 43.72 42.05 2.60
C GLY A 500 43.78 40.78 3.46
N PHE A 501 44.75 39.93 3.14
CA PHE A 501 44.97 38.64 3.80
C PHE A 501 46.43 38.54 4.19
N THR A 502 46.74 38.33 5.47
CA THR A 502 48.12 38.10 5.90
C THR A 502 48.50 36.62 5.73
N GLN A 503 49.75 36.38 5.34
CA GLN A 503 50.30 35.03 5.24
C GLN A 503 51.13 34.75 6.50
N THR A 504 50.59 33.93 7.40
CA THR A 504 51.39 33.20 8.40
C THR A 504 52.16 32.06 7.71
N ASP A 505 53.30 31.63 8.26
CA ASP A 505 54.26 30.76 7.57
C ASP A 505 53.65 29.45 7.04
N GLY A 506 53.37 29.43 5.73
CA GLY A 506 52.78 28.30 5.02
C GLY A 506 52.18 28.72 3.67
N PRO A 507 52.10 27.82 2.67
CA PRO A 507 51.61 28.16 1.33
C PRO A 507 50.09 28.32 1.24
N TRP A 508 49.35 27.96 2.30
CA TRP A 508 47.88 27.88 2.29
C TRP A 508 47.18 28.86 3.24
N SER A 509 47.90 29.51 4.15
CA SER A 509 47.28 30.31 5.24
C SER A 509 46.41 31.45 4.72
N SER A 510 46.88 32.19 3.71
CA SER A 510 46.10 33.25 3.06
C SER A 510 44.84 32.72 2.35
N ALA A 511 44.86 31.51 1.80
CA ALA A 511 43.68 30.85 1.24
C ALA A 511 42.73 30.34 2.34
N GLY A 512 43.27 29.89 3.48
CA GLY A 512 42.51 29.59 4.69
C GLY A 512 41.74 30.81 5.21
N GLN A 513 42.42 31.95 5.29
CA GLN A 513 41.77 33.22 5.66
C GLN A 513 40.72 33.68 4.64
N GLN A 514 40.88 33.40 3.34
CA GLN A 514 39.83 33.63 2.33
C GLN A 514 38.60 32.74 2.57
N ALA A 515 38.78 31.47 2.91
CA ALA A 515 37.66 30.59 3.28
C ALA A 515 36.93 31.07 4.55
N ILE A 516 37.69 31.56 5.53
CA ILE A 516 37.16 32.15 6.78
C ILE A 516 36.41 33.46 6.52
N ASP A 517 36.88 34.32 5.60
CA ASP A 517 36.18 35.54 5.24
C ASP A 517 34.91 35.27 4.41
N ALA A 518 34.94 34.28 3.52
CA ALA A 518 33.80 33.92 2.69
C ALA A 518 32.65 33.25 3.46
N ASN A 519 32.94 32.44 4.48
CA ASN A 519 31.92 31.67 5.22
C ASN A 519 31.29 32.48 6.37
N GLY A 520 32.10 33.08 7.26
CA GLY A 520 31.61 33.85 8.41
C GLY A 520 31.14 33.05 9.64
N ASN A 521 31.06 31.71 9.58
CA ASN A 521 30.86 30.86 10.75
C ASN A 521 32.04 29.89 10.96
N PHE A 522 32.94 30.22 11.90
CA PHE A 522 34.11 29.39 12.20
C PHE A 522 33.76 28.00 12.74
N THR A 523 32.60 27.84 13.38
CA THR A 523 32.12 26.51 13.83
C THR A 523 31.86 25.55 12.67
N ASP A 524 31.32 26.05 11.56
CA ASP A 524 31.08 25.23 10.37
C ASP A 524 32.41 24.87 9.71
N ILE A 525 33.35 25.83 9.61
CA ILE A 525 34.71 25.61 9.11
C ILE A 525 35.41 24.49 9.91
N ALA A 526 35.46 24.62 11.24
CA ALA A 526 36.06 23.61 12.12
C ALA A 526 35.40 22.23 11.97
N THR A 527 34.08 22.19 11.77
CA THR A 527 33.34 20.95 11.53
C THR A 527 33.73 20.30 10.20
N GLN A 528 33.78 21.07 9.10
CA GLN A 528 34.15 20.56 7.77
C GLN A 528 35.63 20.14 7.71
N VAL A 529 36.54 20.88 8.37
CA VAL A 529 37.95 20.49 8.58
C VAL A 529 38.05 19.14 9.31
N GLY A 530 37.24 18.94 10.36
CA GLY A 530 37.14 17.68 11.09
C GLY A 530 36.71 16.49 10.21
N VAL A 531 35.72 16.70 9.34
CA VAL A 531 35.27 15.68 8.37
C VAL A 531 36.33 15.39 7.31
N ALA A 532 36.96 16.43 6.74
CA ALA A 532 37.98 16.26 5.70
C ALA A 532 39.23 15.51 6.22
N LEU A 533 39.74 15.87 7.40
CA LEU A 533 40.86 15.16 8.03
C LEU A 533 40.49 13.74 8.47
N THR A 534 39.26 13.51 8.95
CA THR A 534 38.74 12.14 9.19
C THR A 534 38.76 11.29 7.91
N GLY A 535 38.36 11.88 6.78
CA GLY A 535 38.46 11.24 5.47
C GLY A 535 39.91 10.94 5.08
N ARG A 536 40.84 11.87 5.34
CA ARG A 536 42.26 11.66 5.05
C ARG A 536 42.89 10.56 5.91
N PHE A 537 42.53 10.43 7.19
CA PHE A 537 42.98 9.31 8.02
C PHE A 537 42.56 7.95 7.42
N GLN A 538 41.33 7.85 6.91
CA GLN A 538 40.86 6.65 6.21
C GLN A 538 41.62 6.39 4.90
N GLN A 539 42.02 7.43 4.17
CA GLN A 539 42.81 7.27 2.95
C GLN A 539 44.24 6.74 3.23
N LEU A 540 44.86 7.15 4.35
CA LEU A 540 46.24 6.83 4.71
C LEU A 540 46.44 5.40 5.27
N GLN A 541 45.44 4.80 5.94
CA GLN A 541 45.54 3.42 6.44
C GLN A 541 44.71 2.41 5.61
N SER A 542 45.17 1.16 5.55
CA SER A 542 44.56 0.04 4.82
C SER A 542 43.71 -0.91 5.70
N THR A 543 43.63 -0.66 7.01
CA THR A 543 42.79 -1.44 7.93
C THR A 543 41.31 -1.27 7.59
N THR A 544 40.56 -2.36 7.59
CA THR A 544 39.15 -2.40 7.17
C THR A 544 38.29 -3.26 8.08
N ALA A 545 37.07 -2.81 8.35
CA ALA A 545 36.02 -3.64 8.92
C ALA A 545 35.28 -4.38 7.79
N ARG A 546 34.96 -5.66 8.05
CA ARG A 546 34.20 -6.52 7.14
C ARG A 546 32.70 -6.38 7.41
N GLY A 547 31.92 -6.30 6.34
CA GLY A 547 30.47 -6.29 6.33
C GLY A 547 29.91 -7.34 5.38
N THR A 548 28.60 -7.57 5.50
CA THR A 548 27.83 -8.49 4.67
C THR A 548 27.29 -7.78 3.44
N ALA A 549 27.73 -8.23 2.26
CA ALA A 549 27.07 -7.91 1.01
C ALA A 549 25.72 -8.64 0.94
N LEU A 550 24.68 -7.93 0.54
CA LEU A 550 23.31 -8.42 0.45
C LEU A 550 22.86 -8.41 -1.01
N HIS A 551 22.13 -9.42 -1.44
CA HIS A 551 21.50 -9.46 -2.75
C HIS A 551 19.97 -9.52 -2.61
N ALA A 552 19.26 -8.76 -3.44
CA ALA A 552 17.80 -8.74 -3.46
C ALA A 552 17.28 -10.01 -4.13
N ARG A 553 16.60 -10.87 -3.38
CA ARG A 553 16.00 -12.12 -3.87
C ARG A 553 14.48 -12.06 -3.72
N ALA A 554 13.77 -12.39 -4.80
CA ALA A 554 12.34 -12.62 -4.74
C ALA A 554 12.05 -13.98 -4.06
N ILE A 555 11.23 -13.96 -3.02
CA ILE A 555 10.70 -15.15 -2.35
C ILE A 555 9.18 -15.23 -2.51
N VAL A 556 8.66 -16.45 -2.53
CA VAL A 556 7.22 -16.73 -2.47
C VAL A 556 6.79 -16.77 -1.00
N VAL A 557 5.70 -16.09 -0.66
CA VAL A 557 5.07 -16.15 0.65
C VAL A 557 3.60 -16.53 0.49
N ALA A 558 3.19 -17.63 1.10
CA ALA A 558 1.85 -18.18 1.00
C ALA A 558 0.89 -17.50 1.99
N ARG A 559 -0.15 -16.84 1.47
CA ARG A 559 -1.18 -16.16 2.27
C ARG A 559 -2.32 -17.11 2.62
N TRP A 560 -2.04 -18.03 3.54
CA TRP A 560 -2.93 -19.12 3.96
C TRP A 560 -4.37 -18.71 4.31
N SER A 561 -4.63 -17.46 4.73
CA SER A 561 -5.98 -16.93 4.97
C SER A 561 -6.94 -17.08 3.77
N TRP A 562 -6.44 -16.94 2.53
CA TRP A 562 -7.28 -16.89 1.34
C TRP A 562 -7.79 -18.27 0.87
N ILE A 563 -7.20 -19.38 1.34
CA ILE A 563 -7.63 -20.74 0.96
C ILE A 563 -9.00 -21.11 1.55
N SER A 564 -9.39 -20.43 2.64
CA SER A 564 -10.68 -20.61 3.32
C SER A 564 -11.88 -20.44 2.39
N TYR A 565 -11.83 -19.45 1.49
CA TYR A 565 -12.93 -19.13 0.57
C TYR A 565 -13.18 -20.24 -0.48
N PRO A 566 -12.23 -20.63 -1.35
CA PRO A 566 -12.47 -21.70 -2.33
C PRO A 566 -12.75 -23.06 -1.68
N LEU A 567 -12.16 -23.36 -0.51
CA LEU A 567 -12.50 -24.57 0.25
C LEU A 567 -13.95 -24.53 0.77
N SER A 568 -14.43 -23.37 1.25
CA SER A 568 -15.83 -23.23 1.69
C SER A 568 -16.81 -23.38 0.53
N LEU A 569 -16.49 -22.85 -0.66
CA LEU A 569 -17.33 -23.01 -1.86
C LEU A 569 -17.36 -24.47 -2.34
N PHE A 570 -16.24 -25.17 -2.32
CA PHE A 570 -16.21 -26.61 -2.61
C PHE A 570 -17.03 -27.41 -1.59
N ALA A 571 -16.86 -27.14 -0.29
CA ALA A 571 -17.60 -27.83 0.77
C ALA A 571 -19.12 -27.60 0.67
N LEU A 572 -19.56 -26.36 0.40
CA LEU A 572 -20.98 -26.03 0.20
C LEU A 572 -21.53 -26.65 -1.10
N GLY A 573 -20.75 -26.69 -2.18
CA GLY A 573 -21.13 -27.35 -3.44
C GLY A 573 -21.27 -28.87 -3.29
N ALA A 574 -20.32 -29.52 -2.61
CA ALA A 574 -20.37 -30.95 -2.31
C ALA A 574 -21.51 -31.31 -1.33
N LEU A 575 -21.80 -30.44 -0.37
CA LEU A 575 -22.99 -30.56 0.50
C LEU A 575 -24.29 -30.41 -0.32
N GLY A 576 -24.35 -29.46 -1.24
CA GLY A 576 -25.48 -29.30 -2.17
C GLY A 576 -25.71 -30.54 -3.03
N LEU A 577 -24.66 -31.11 -3.62
CA LEU A 577 -24.72 -32.35 -4.40
C LEU A 577 -25.21 -33.53 -3.55
N THR A 578 -24.59 -33.77 -2.39
CA THR A 578 -24.94 -34.92 -1.54
C THR A 578 -26.37 -34.82 -1.00
N LEU A 579 -26.83 -33.62 -0.61
CA LEU A 579 -28.23 -33.39 -0.24
C LEU A 579 -29.19 -33.61 -1.42
N THR A 580 -28.81 -33.26 -2.65
CA THR A 580 -29.61 -33.48 -3.87
C THR A 580 -29.69 -34.98 -4.24
N ILE A 581 -28.59 -35.71 -4.09
CA ILE A 581 -28.54 -37.17 -4.27
C ILE A 581 -29.45 -37.86 -3.24
N LEU A 582 -29.31 -37.52 -1.95
CA LEU A 582 -30.11 -38.08 -0.86
C LEU A 582 -31.61 -37.76 -1.04
N ALA A 583 -31.95 -36.54 -1.47
CA ALA A 583 -33.33 -36.16 -1.77
C ALA A 583 -33.91 -36.92 -2.97
N THR A 584 -33.12 -37.10 -4.03
CA THR A 584 -33.51 -37.89 -5.22
C THR A 584 -33.80 -39.36 -4.85
N HIS A 585 -32.93 -39.95 -4.02
CA HIS A 585 -33.11 -41.31 -3.53
C HIS A 585 -34.33 -41.44 -2.60
N ALA A 586 -34.49 -40.53 -1.64
CA ALA A 586 -35.61 -40.52 -0.70
C ALA A 586 -36.98 -40.32 -1.38
N ALA A 587 -37.02 -39.54 -2.46
CA ALA A 587 -38.22 -39.38 -3.29
C ALA A 587 -38.51 -40.61 -4.18
N HIS A 588 -37.61 -41.60 -4.24
CA HIS A 588 -37.62 -42.67 -5.26
C HIS A 588 -37.76 -42.13 -6.69
N MET A 589 -37.08 -41.02 -6.96
CA MET A 589 -37.13 -40.32 -8.24
C MET A 589 -36.00 -40.78 -9.15
N ALA A 590 -36.28 -40.89 -10.45
CA ALA A 590 -35.24 -41.13 -11.45
C ALA A 590 -34.31 -39.90 -11.58
N VAL A 591 -33.03 -40.15 -11.88
CA VAL A 591 -32.05 -39.08 -12.11
C VAL A 591 -32.24 -38.56 -13.53
N TRP A 592 -32.80 -37.35 -13.67
CA TRP A 592 -33.24 -36.80 -14.96
C TRP A 592 -32.44 -35.58 -15.42
N LYS A 593 -32.06 -34.67 -14.51
CA LYS A 593 -31.24 -33.48 -14.83
C LYS A 593 -31.81 -32.69 -16.04
N GLU A 594 -31.07 -32.59 -17.14
CA GLU A 594 -31.48 -31.91 -18.39
C GLU A 594 -32.55 -32.66 -19.22
N SER A 595 -32.85 -33.93 -18.90
CA SER A 595 -33.69 -34.79 -19.75
C SER A 595 -35.08 -34.19 -19.98
N THR A 596 -35.43 -33.99 -21.25
CA THR A 596 -36.75 -33.50 -21.69
C THR A 596 -37.82 -34.59 -21.70
N LEU A 597 -37.47 -35.86 -21.42
CA LEU A 597 -38.41 -36.98 -21.38
C LEU A 597 -39.69 -36.74 -20.55
N PRO A 598 -39.67 -36.07 -19.37
CA PRO A 598 -40.88 -35.82 -18.59
C PRO A 598 -41.87 -34.88 -19.29
N LEU A 599 -41.35 -33.95 -20.09
CA LEU A 599 -42.13 -33.03 -20.93
C LEU A 599 -42.63 -33.75 -22.20
N LEU A 600 -41.82 -34.66 -22.77
CA LEU A 600 -42.21 -35.47 -23.92
C LEU A 600 -43.34 -36.46 -23.57
N PHE A 601 -43.24 -37.16 -22.43
CA PHE A 601 -44.28 -38.08 -21.96
C PHE A 601 -45.59 -37.36 -21.60
N ARG A 602 -45.53 -36.10 -21.13
CA ARG A 602 -46.71 -35.24 -20.97
C ARG A 602 -47.44 -35.02 -22.30
N TYR A 603 -46.72 -34.76 -23.39
CA TYR A 603 -47.33 -34.58 -24.71
C TYR A 603 -47.87 -35.91 -25.27
N ALA A 604 -47.12 -37.01 -25.16
CA ALA A 604 -47.56 -38.33 -25.60
C ALA A 604 -48.83 -38.81 -24.86
N GLY A 605 -48.95 -38.52 -23.56
CA GLY A 605 -50.13 -38.84 -22.76
C GLY A 605 -51.38 -38.01 -23.09
N ALA A 606 -51.24 -36.85 -23.73
CA ALA A 606 -52.36 -35.95 -24.02
C ALA A 606 -53.37 -36.51 -25.03
N GLY A 607 -52.96 -37.48 -25.87
CA GLY A 607 -53.85 -38.19 -26.80
C GLY A 607 -54.88 -39.12 -26.13
N ALA A 608 -54.76 -39.39 -24.83
CA ALA A 608 -55.59 -40.34 -24.09
C ALA A 608 -56.21 -39.73 -22.82
N GLY A 609 -57.28 -38.93 -23.00
CA GLY A 609 -58.33 -38.68 -21.99
C GLY A 609 -57.90 -38.14 -20.62
N THR A 610 -57.59 -36.83 -20.54
CA THR A 610 -57.56 -36.00 -19.30
C THR A 610 -57.12 -36.72 -18.02
N SER A 611 -55.87 -37.17 -17.97
CA SER A 611 -55.28 -37.94 -16.88
C SER A 611 -54.91 -37.08 -15.65
N LYS A 612 -55.89 -36.86 -14.77
CA LYS A 612 -55.68 -36.17 -13.48
C LYS A 612 -54.74 -36.95 -12.55
N CYS A 613 -53.89 -36.26 -11.80
CA CYS A 613 -53.27 -36.84 -10.60
C CYS A 613 -54.31 -36.92 -9.48
N THR A 614 -54.87 -38.11 -9.26
CA THR A 614 -55.74 -38.38 -8.10
C THR A 614 -54.89 -38.62 -6.86
N GLY A 615 -54.93 -37.70 -5.90
CA GLY A 615 -54.27 -37.89 -4.61
C GLY A 615 -54.94 -38.99 -3.78
N ASP A 616 -54.14 -39.89 -3.19
CA ASP A 616 -54.62 -40.83 -2.17
C ASP A 616 -54.88 -40.06 -0.86
N TYR A 617 -56.14 -39.75 -0.60
CA TYR A 617 -56.61 -39.01 0.58
C TYR A 617 -57.57 -39.88 1.44
N ASP A 618 -57.42 -41.23 1.43
CA ASP A 618 -58.20 -42.16 2.29
C ASP A 618 -57.33 -43.23 2.99
N ARG A 619 -56.23 -42.81 3.63
CA ARG A 619 -55.49 -43.67 4.59
C ARG A 619 -55.56 -43.20 6.04
N ASP A 620 -55.32 -41.92 6.30
CA ASP A 620 -55.14 -41.45 7.69
C ASP A 620 -56.43 -41.43 8.53
N VAL A 621 -57.61 -41.38 7.89
CA VAL A 621 -58.91 -41.44 8.58
C VAL A 621 -59.19 -42.82 9.21
N LYS A 622 -58.53 -43.90 8.74
CA LYS A 622 -58.75 -45.27 9.26
C LYS A 622 -57.78 -45.71 10.35
N ILE A 623 -56.66 -45.02 10.55
CA ILE A 623 -55.67 -45.37 11.60
C ILE A 623 -56.13 -44.83 12.97
N GLN A 624 -56.72 -43.63 13.01
CA GLN A 624 -57.22 -42.96 14.23
C GLN A 624 -58.34 -43.72 14.97
N ARG A 625 -58.91 -44.79 14.38
CA ARG A 625 -60.06 -45.55 14.92
C ARG A 625 -59.76 -46.96 15.42
N ARG A 626 -58.49 -47.40 15.50
CA ARG A 626 -58.13 -48.78 15.93
C ARG A 626 -57.31 -48.90 17.22
N THR A 627 -56.79 -47.82 17.80
CA THR A 627 -55.95 -47.86 19.01
C THR A 627 -56.68 -47.57 20.32
N THR A 628 -57.89 -47.00 20.28
CA THR A 628 -58.62 -46.53 21.48
C THR A 628 -59.63 -47.51 22.09
N ASN A 629 -59.87 -48.68 21.47
CA ASN A 629 -60.97 -49.58 21.87
C ASN A 629 -60.56 -51.00 22.31
N ARG A 630 -59.32 -51.20 22.80
CA ARG A 630 -58.88 -52.51 23.35
C ARG A 630 -58.01 -52.47 24.62
N ARG A 631 -58.30 -51.55 25.56
CA ARG A 631 -57.93 -51.69 26.98
C ARG A 631 -58.86 -50.82 27.85
N LYS A 632 -59.43 -51.40 28.93
CA LYS A 632 -60.38 -50.82 29.91
C LYS A 632 -61.89 -50.89 29.61
N SER A 633 -62.39 -52.11 29.42
CA SER A 633 -63.16 -52.71 30.53
C SER A 633 -62.18 -53.55 31.36
N SER A 634 -62.32 -53.77 32.67
CA SER A 634 -63.38 -53.43 33.65
C SER A 634 -62.77 -53.12 35.04
N SER A 635 -63.60 -52.93 36.08
CA SER A 635 -63.24 -52.61 37.49
C SER A 635 -62.76 -51.16 37.70
N THR A 636 -63.50 -50.18 38.26
CA THR A 636 -64.79 -50.09 38.99
C THR A 636 -64.73 -50.23 40.54
N ARG A 637 -65.47 -49.34 41.23
CA ARG A 637 -65.65 -49.13 42.70
C ARG A 637 -64.49 -48.39 43.41
N THR A 638 -64.64 -47.22 44.09
CA THR A 638 -65.63 -46.62 45.04
C THR A 638 -65.46 -47.10 46.50
N ALA A 639 -65.47 -46.27 47.56
CA ALA A 639 -65.68 -44.80 47.72
C ALA A 639 -64.76 -44.25 48.86
N GLU A 640 -64.92 -43.12 49.59
CA GLU A 640 -65.95 -42.08 49.77
C GLU A 640 -65.31 -40.76 50.29
N ALA A 641 -66.06 -39.65 50.50
CA ALA A 641 -65.51 -38.34 50.94
C ALA A 641 -66.38 -37.53 51.95
N SER A 642 -65.81 -36.53 52.65
CA SER A 642 -66.52 -35.66 53.61
C SER A 642 -66.06 -34.18 53.66
N LYS A 643 -66.98 -33.24 53.29
CA LYS A 643 -67.11 -31.77 53.59
C LYS A 643 -65.87 -30.84 53.36
N ALA A 644 -65.84 -29.85 52.44
CA ALA A 644 -66.70 -28.66 52.15
C ALA A 644 -66.42 -27.43 53.07
N THR A 645 -66.47 -26.14 52.67
CA THR A 645 -67.03 -25.46 51.45
C THR A 645 -66.03 -24.36 50.92
N THR A 646 -66.26 -23.14 50.36
CA THR A 646 -67.39 -22.18 50.14
C THR A 646 -67.04 -21.10 49.06
N THR A 647 -68.04 -20.40 48.46
CA THR A 647 -68.07 -19.02 47.84
C THR A 647 -66.85 -18.45 47.05
N THR A 648 -66.87 -18.33 45.70
CA THR A 648 -67.40 -17.25 44.77
C THR A 648 -66.44 -16.06 44.49
N THR A 649 -66.41 -15.34 43.34
CA THR A 649 -67.39 -15.12 42.22
C THR A 649 -66.70 -14.73 40.87
N HIS A 650 -67.35 -15.01 39.73
CA HIS A 650 -67.52 -14.29 38.42
C HIS A 650 -66.53 -13.19 37.91
N ASP A 651 -66.47 -12.84 36.61
CA ASP A 651 -66.58 -13.56 35.31
C ASP A 651 -66.40 -12.59 34.10
N GLY A 652 -65.88 -13.07 32.97
CA GLY A 652 -66.20 -12.52 31.62
C GLY A 652 -65.36 -11.37 31.01
N PRO A 653 -65.63 -10.98 29.73
CA PRO A 653 -64.95 -11.64 28.59
C PRO A 653 -64.63 -10.79 27.32
N THR A 654 -63.79 -11.34 26.40
CA THR A 654 -63.79 -11.15 24.90
C THR A 654 -63.43 -9.73 24.33
N THR A 655 -63.08 -9.45 23.05
CA THR A 655 -62.80 -10.18 21.76
C THR A 655 -62.10 -9.24 20.72
N SER A 656 -61.46 -9.81 19.66
CA SER A 656 -61.35 -9.34 18.22
C SER A 656 -61.02 -7.87 17.80
N SER A 657 -60.51 -7.52 16.61
CA SER A 657 -59.69 -8.18 15.55
C SER A 657 -59.34 -7.16 14.41
N THR A 658 -58.45 -7.55 13.48
CA THR A 658 -58.39 -7.17 12.03
C THR A 658 -58.19 -5.70 11.54
N ASP A 659 -56.98 -5.44 11.03
CA ASP A 659 -56.65 -5.16 9.61
C ASP A 659 -56.72 -3.77 8.89
N THR A 660 -55.54 -3.40 8.35
CA THR A 660 -55.21 -2.89 6.97
C THR A 660 -55.21 -1.39 6.56
N ASN A 661 -54.05 -1.00 5.99
CA ASN A 661 -53.81 -0.21 4.75
C ASN A 661 -54.11 1.32 4.71
N THR A 662 -53.40 2.18 3.94
CA THR A 662 -52.06 2.20 3.28
C THR A 662 -51.68 3.64 2.86
N ASN A 663 -50.42 3.88 2.44
CA ASN A 663 -49.93 5.00 1.58
C ASN A 663 -49.87 6.43 2.20
N SER A 664 -48.99 7.36 1.77
CA SER A 664 -47.73 7.29 0.98
C SER A 664 -46.91 8.61 1.07
N SER A 665 -45.66 8.58 0.58
CA SER A 665 -44.63 9.64 0.40
C SER A 665 -45.03 10.77 -0.63
N PRO A 666 -44.17 11.70 -1.18
CA PRO A 666 -42.68 11.76 -1.26
C PRO A 666 -42.00 13.17 -0.98
N PRO A 667 -41.23 13.87 -1.87
CA PRO A 667 -39.79 14.20 -1.67
C PRO A 667 -39.42 15.71 -1.80
N PRO A 668 -38.13 16.11 -1.90
CA PRO A 668 -37.50 16.40 -3.22
C PRO A 668 -35.96 16.11 -3.31
N ALA A 669 -35.24 16.67 -4.31
CA ALA A 669 -33.84 16.34 -4.68
C ALA A 669 -33.05 17.50 -5.38
N HIS A 670 -31.81 17.21 -5.83
CA HIS A 670 -30.88 18.01 -6.69
C HIS A 670 -30.00 19.10 -5.97
N THR A 671 -28.91 19.67 -6.53
CA THR A 671 -28.50 19.85 -7.96
C THR A 671 -26.97 19.96 -8.22
N THR A 672 -26.59 19.85 -9.50
CA THR A 672 -25.27 20.04 -10.17
C THR A 672 -24.82 21.52 -10.31
N PHE A 673 -23.61 21.77 -10.86
CA PHE A 673 -23.18 23.06 -11.43
C PHE A 673 -22.30 22.90 -12.70
N THR A 674 -22.34 23.88 -13.62
CA THR A 674 -21.62 23.95 -14.93
C THR A 674 -21.57 25.40 -15.48
N PHE A 675 -20.81 25.64 -16.58
CA PHE A 675 -20.84 26.83 -17.50
C PHE A 675 -20.21 28.16 -17.03
N SER A 676 -19.70 29.08 -17.88
CA SER A 676 -19.28 29.09 -19.33
C SER A 676 -18.43 30.36 -19.66
N ASN A 677 -17.93 30.51 -20.91
CA ASN A 677 -17.74 31.76 -21.73
C ASN A 677 -16.87 31.48 -23.01
N THR A 678 -17.41 31.44 -24.25
CA THR A 678 -17.55 32.51 -25.32
C THR A 678 -16.23 32.98 -26.01
N ILE A 679 -15.91 32.61 -27.27
CA ILE A 679 -16.34 33.16 -28.63
C ILE A 679 -15.48 34.39 -29.07
N PRO A 680 -14.89 34.51 -30.31
CA PRO A 680 -15.53 34.39 -31.66
C PRO A 680 -14.70 33.77 -32.85
N ASP A 681 -15.23 33.89 -34.08
CA ASP A 681 -14.82 33.30 -35.40
C ASP A 681 -13.82 34.14 -36.28
N PRO A 682 -13.68 33.94 -37.62
CA PRO A 682 -13.04 32.87 -38.44
C PRO A 682 -11.90 33.49 -39.32
N PRO A 683 -11.68 33.27 -40.66
CA PRO A 683 -11.83 32.15 -41.64
C PRO A 683 -10.42 31.78 -42.26
N PRO A 684 -10.08 31.74 -43.59
CA PRO A 684 -10.73 31.29 -44.85
C PRO A 684 -9.84 30.40 -45.81
N ARG A 685 -10.45 29.88 -46.92
CA ARG A 685 -9.83 29.47 -48.25
C ARG A 685 -8.91 28.22 -48.29
N ARG A 686 -8.82 27.43 -49.39
CA ARG A 686 -9.64 27.25 -50.64
C ARG A 686 -9.27 25.91 -51.32
N ASP A 687 -10.19 25.30 -52.07
CA ASP A 687 -9.90 24.26 -53.07
C ASP A 687 -9.68 24.82 -54.50
N GLU A 688 -9.28 23.91 -55.41
CA GLU A 688 -9.50 23.85 -56.87
C GLU A 688 -8.27 23.85 -57.81
N SER A 689 -7.98 22.66 -58.32
CA SER A 689 -7.52 22.37 -59.70
C SER A 689 -7.64 20.86 -59.93
N SER A 690 -8.21 20.26 -60.96
CA SER A 690 -9.07 20.60 -62.10
C SER A 690 -8.91 19.43 -63.09
N GLU A 691 -9.98 18.98 -63.76
CA GLU A 691 -9.94 18.04 -64.91
C GLU A 691 -9.54 16.56 -64.64
N SER A 692 -10.10 15.55 -65.34
CA SER A 692 -11.33 15.49 -66.17
C SER A 692 -11.79 14.05 -66.47
N THR A 693 -13.08 13.90 -66.87
CA THR A 693 -13.64 12.90 -67.82
C THR A 693 -13.26 11.41 -67.71
N GLU A 694 -14.17 10.53 -67.27
CA GLU A 694 -15.01 9.63 -68.13
C GLU A 694 -14.45 8.18 -68.23
N SER A 695 -15.24 7.11 -68.45
CA SER A 695 -16.70 6.96 -68.61
C SER A 695 -17.21 5.61 -68.02
N SER A 696 -18.52 5.51 -67.78
CA SER A 696 -19.25 4.25 -67.46
C SER A 696 -19.97 3.73 -68.73
N PRO A 697 -20.52 2.50 -68.76
CA PRO A 697 -22.00 2.43 -68.62
C PRO A 697 -22.61 1.11 -68.06
N ASN A 698 -23.94 1.18 -67.80
CA ASN A 698 -24.94 0.09 -67.66
C ASN A 698 -24.97 -0.70 -66.32
N LYS A 699 -26.12 -0.94 -65.64
CA LYS A 699 -27.55 -0.54 -65.85
C LYS A 699 -28.38 -0.74 -64.53
N PRO A 700 -29.73 -0.80 -64.54
CA PRO A 700 -30.75 0.23 -64.23
C PRO A 700 -31.15 0.37 -62.72
N PRO A 701 -32.10 1.28 -62.34
CA PRO A 701 -32.22 1.78 -60.94
C PRO A 701 -33.52 1.51 -60.15
N ARG A 702 -33.45 1.81 -58.84
CA ARG A 702 -34.54 2.11 -57.84
C ARG A 702 -35.42 0.92 -57.36
N PRO A 703 -36.10 1.04 -56.18
CA PRO A 703 -36.28 2.22 -55.33
C PRO A 703 -35.67 2.16 -53.91
N SER A 704 -35.66 3.33 -53.27
CA SER A 704 -35.40 3.53 -51.84
C SER A 704 -36.58 3.09 -50.97
N VAL A 705 -36.33 2.43 -49.83
CA VAL A 705 -37.31 2.27 -48.74
C VAL A 705 -36.73 2.89 -47.47
N THR A 706 -37.46 3.87 -46.93
CA THR A 706 -37.14 4.47 -45.62
C THR A 706 -37.68 3.55 -44.53
N THR A 707 -36.81 2.98 -43.70
CA THR A 707 -37.26 2.21 -42.53
C THR A 707 -37.70 3.15 -41.41
N THR A 708 -38.88 3.75 -41.59
CA THR A 708 -39.63 4.30 -40.45
C THR A 708 -39.95 3.15 -39.50
N ALA A 709 -39.65 3.32 -38.21
CA ALA A 709 -40.02 2.37 -37.16
C ALA A 709 -41.53 2.49 -36.83
N ALA A 710 -42.38 2.30 -37.84
CA ALA A 710 -43.82 2.23 -37.68
C ALA A 710 -44.19 0.95 -36.92
N ALA A 711 -45.07 1.06 -35.93
CA ALA A 711 -45.50 -0.07 -35.12
C ALA A 711 -46.36 -1.05 -35.95
N VAL A 712 -45.75 -2.14 -36.43
CA VAL A 712 -46.49 -3.25 -37.04
C VAL A 712 -47.14 -4.07 -35.94
N SER A 713 -48.40 -3.76 -35.66
CA SER A 713 -49.29 -4.59 -34.84
C SER A 713 -49.55 -5.93 -35.53
N MET A 714 -48.73 -6.96 -35.26
CA MET A 714 -48.98 -8.31 -35.74
C MET A 714 -50.20 -8.92 -35.02
N PRO A 715 -51.31 -9.26 -35.71
CA PRO A 715 -52.51 -9.82 -35.07
C PRO A 715 -52.26 -11.18 -34.38
N ASN A 716 -51.19 -11.87 -34.74
CA ASN A 716 -50.81 -13.17 -34.17
C ASN A 716 -49.63 -13.12 -33.19
N SER A 717 -48.89 -12.02 -33.03
CA SER A 717 -47.85 -11.94 -31.98
C SER A 717 -48.50 -12.03 -30.60
N ASN A 718 -49.59 -11.29 -30.39
CA ASN A 718 -50.43 -11.39 -29.18
C ASN A 718 -51.07 -12.77 -29.00
N ARG A 719 -51.18 -13.62 -30.05
CA ARG A 719 -51.63 -15.01 -29.94
C ARG A 719 -50.51 -15.96 -29.57
N VAL A 720 -49.36 -15.91 -30.22
CA VAL A 720 -48.22 -16.78 -29.86
C VAL A 720 -47.72 -16.43 -28.46
N SER A 721 -47.60 -15.15 -28.12
CA SER A 721 -47.27 -14.72 -26.75
C SER A 721 -48.35 -15.11 -25.75
N SER A 722 -49.65 -14.87 -25.98
CA SER A 722 -50.68 -15.31 -25.01
C SER A 722 -50.75 -16.83 -24.86
N ILE A 723 -50.56 -17.61 -25.93
CA ILE A 723 -50.48 -19.09 -25.85
C ILE A 723 -49.25 -19.51 -25.03
N VAL A 724 -48.09 -18.90 -25.23
CA VAL A 724 -46.87 -19.17 -24.45
C VAL A 724 -47.04 -18.74 -22.99
N THR A 725 -47.59 -17.56 -22.71
CA THR A 725 -47.87 -17.07 -21.34
C THR A 725 -48.93 -17.93 -20.64
N GLN A 726 -49.95 -18.39 -21.37
CA GLN A 726 -51.00 -19.28 -20.85
C GLN A 726 -50.45 -20.69 -20.56
N ALA A 727 -49.53 -21.21 -21.39
CA ALA A 727 -48.82 -22.46 -21.14
C ALA A 727 -47.79 -22.33 -20.00
N ALA A 728 -47.11 -21.18 -19.88
CA ALA A 728 -46.18 -20.87 -18.79
C ALA A 728 -46.90 -20.73 -17.44
N ALA A 729 -48.11 -20.16 -17.44
CA ALA A 729 -48.99 -20.07 -16.27
C ALA A 729 -49.69 -21.39 -15.90
N GLU A 730 -49.66 -22.41 -16.77
CA GLU A 730 -50.30 -23.70 -16.52
C GLU A 730 -49.63 -24.42 -15.34
N ARG A 731 -50.43 -24.80 -14.33
CA ARG A 731 -49.92 -25.50 -13.15
C ARG A 731 -49.74 -26.98 -13.40
N VAL A 732 -48.50 -27.44 -13.30
CA VAL A 732 -48.06 -28.82 -13.45
C VAL A 732 -47.53 -29.40 -12.14
N GLN A 733 -47.67 -30.71 -11.98
CA GLN A 733 -47.14 -31.49 -10.86
C GLN A 733 -46.53 -32.80 -11.39
N LEU A 734 -45.46 -33.27 -10.76
CA LEU A 734 -44.82 -34.52 -11.11
C LEU A 734 -45.42 -35.67 -10.28
N CYS A 735 -46.06 -36.62 -10.95
CA CYS A 735 -46.82 -37.69 -10.32
C CYS A 735 -46.23 -39.06 -10.70
N ARG A 736 -46.07 -39.96 -9.72
CA ARG A 736 -45.58 -41.33 -9.92
C ARG A 736 -46.74 -42.27 -10.24
N ARG A 737 -46.62 -43.08 -11.28
CA ARG A 737 -47.64 -44.03 -11.74
C ARG A 737 -47.03 -45.35 -12.17
N ASP A 738 -47.32 -46.41 -11.42
CA ASP A 738 -47.13 -47.85 -11.70
C ASP A 738 -45.71 -48.36 -12.04
N SER A 739 -44.78 -47.48 -12.37
CA SER A 739 -43.31 -47.66 -12.47
C SER A 739 -42.62 -46.37 -12.92
N PHE A 740 -43.34 -45.49 -13.63
CA PHE A 740 -42.80 -44.27 -14.27
C PHE A 740 -43.31 -42.99 -13.60
N TRP A 741 -42.67 -41.87 -13.93
CA TRP A 741 -43.04 -40.53 -13.45
C TRP A 741 -43.52 -39.68 -14.63
N ILE A 742 -44.63 -38.96 -14.46
CA ILE A 742 -45.27 -38.16 -15.51
C ILE A 742 -45.56 -36.75 -14.98
N LEU A 743 -45.33 -35.72 -15.80
CA LEU A 743 -45.69 -34.34 -15.51
C LEU A 743 -47.15 -34.09 -15.92
N GLY A 744 -48.08 -34.15 -14.96
CA GLY A 744 -49.51 -33.90 -15.18
C GLY A 744 -49.89 -32.44 -14.92
N SER A 745 -50.98 -31.95 -15.51
CA SER A 745 -51.55 -30.64 -15.19
C SER A 745 -52.78 -30.72 -14.29
N VAL A 746 -52.99 -29.67 -13.49
CA VAL A 746 -54.06 -29.60 -12.48
C VAL A 746 -54.98 -28.42 -12.82
N SER A 747 -56.18 -28.70 -13.32
CA SER A 747 -57.17 -27.67 -13.60
C SER A 747 -57.84 -27.16 -12.32
N VAL A 748 -57.85 -25.84 -12.14
CA VAL A 748 -58.51 -25.16 -11.02
C VAL A 748 -60.02 -25.09 -11.30
N ALA A 749 -60.72 -26.18 -11.01
CA ALA A 749 -62.16 -26.35 -11.27
C ALA A 749 -62.89 -26.99 -10.07
N ALA A 750 -62.59 -26.54 -8.85
CA ALA A 750 -63.20 -27.00 -7.60
C ALA A 750 -63.12 -25.94 -6.47
N ALA A 751 -63.52 -24.70 -6.76
CA ALA A 751 -63.46 -23.58 -5.80
C ALA A 751 -64.70 -22.64 -5.86
N HIS A 752 -65.84 -23.15 -6.33
CA HIS A 752 -67.16 -22.53 -6.20
C HIS A 752 -68.22 -23.63 -6.05
N ASN A 753 -69.36 -23.29 -5.44
CA ASN A 753 -70.55 -24.13 -5.22
C ASN A 753 -70.39 -25.31 -4.23
N ARG A 754 -70.47 -24.99 -2.93
CA ARG A 754 -71.50 -25.55 -2.01
C ARG A 754 -71.62 -24.70 -0.75
N HIS A 755 -72.82 -24.70 -0.17
CA HIS A 755 -73.33 -23.80 0.88
C HIS A 755 -73.53 -22.35 0.38
N ASP A 756 -74.74 -21.78 0.37
CA ASP A 756 -76.05 -22.31 0.81
C ASP A 756 -77.21 -21.98 -0.14
N GLU A 757 -78.29 -22.78 -0.06
CA GLU A 757 -79.60 -22.46 -0.63
C GLU A 757 -80.38 -21.55 0.34
N GLY A 758 -81.06 -20.50 -0.16
CA GLY A 758 -81.67 -19.50 0.72
C GLY A 758 -82.72 -18.59 0.10
N VAL A 759 -83.93 -19.12 -0.13
CA VAL A 759 -85.21 -18.38 -0.29
C VAL A 759 -85.42 -17.61 -1.63
N GLN A 760 -86.69 -17.46 -1.99
CA GLN A 760 -87.20 -16.91 -3.26
C GLN A 760 -87.77 -15.48 -3.05
N HIS A 761 -87.68 -14.57 -4.04
CA HIS A 761 -88.84 -14.13 -4.87
C HIS A 761 -88.55 -12.92 -5.80
N MET A 762 -89.02 -13.05 -7.05
CA MET A 762 -89.67 -12.06 -7.93
C MET A 762 -89.15 -10.62 -8.18
N ASN A 763 -89.17 -10.29 -9.49
CA ASN A 763 -89.40 -8.99 -10.15
C ASN A 763 -88.25 -7.98 -10.33
N GLY A 764 -88.08 -7.53 -11.59
CA GLY A 764 -87.46 -6.25 -11.98
C GLY A 764 -88.53 -5.16 -12.21
N PRO A 765 -88.36 -4.16 -13.12
CA PRO A 765 -87.51 -4.20 -14.32
C PRO A 765 -86.75 -2.89 -14.74
N ALA A 766 -85.88 -3.03 -15.77
CA ALA A 766 -85.62 -2.12 -16.91
C ALA A 766 -85.01 -0.69 -16.78
N THR A 767 -83.92 -0.48 -17.56
CA THR A 767 -83.57 0.72 -18.40
C THR A 767 -83.22 2.07 -17.70
N THR A 768 -82.46 3.03 -18.27
CA THR A 768 -81.94 3.26 -19.65
C THR A 768 -80.55 3.99 -19.65
N GLU A 769 -80.06 4.46 -20.82
CA GLU A 769 -78.73 5.07 -21.08
C GLU A 769 -78.60 6.59 -20.75
N ALA A 770 -77.36 7.14 -20.70
CA ALA A 770 -76.91 8.34 -21.48
C ALA A 770 -75.55 8.97 -21.04
N GLU A 771 -74.49 8.68 -21.80
CA GLU A 771 -73.40 9.49 -22.42
C GLU A 771 -73.00 10.96 -21.99
N ILE A 772 -71.76 11.37 -22.42
CA ILE A 772 -71.18 12.74 -22.67
C ILE A 772 -70.40 13.49 -21.55
N GLY A 773 -69.15 13.93 -21.83
CA GLY A 773 -68.85 15.38 -21.70
C GLY A 773 -67.66 16.01 -20.93
N SER A 774 -66.39 15.68 -21.23
CA SER A 774 -65.22 16.61 -21.43
C SER A 774 -64.92 17.91 -20.59
N GLN A 775 -63.61 18.11 -20.30
CA GLN A 775 -62.81 19.38 -20.32
C GLN A 775 -62.59 20.35 -19.09
N THR A 776 -61.34 20.31 -18.58
CA THR A 776 -60.36 21.41 -18.30
C THR A 776 -60.68 22.70 -17.50
N GLY A 777 -59.74 23.09 -16.60
CA GLY A 777 -59.57 24.44 -16.00
C GLY A 777 -58.20 24.61 -15.30
N THR A 778 -57.69 25.84 -15.09
CA THR A 778 -56.27 26.14 -14.74
C THR A 778 -56.02 27.07 -13.53
N LYS A 779 -54.73 27.12 -13.10
CA LYS A 779 -54.02 28.02 -12.14
C LYS A 779 -54.35 29.54 -12.30
N PRO A 780 -54.06 30.46 -11.33
CA PRO A 780 -52.71 30.64 -10.70
C PRO A 780 -52.62 31.18 -9.22
N THR A 781 -51.37 31.45 -8.80
CA THR A 781 -50.79 32.12 -7.58
C THR A 781 -50.93 33.68 -7.58
N PRO A 782 -50.34 34.54 -6.68
CA PRO A 782 -49.34 34.37 -5.57
C PRO A 782 -49.53 35.23 -4.25
N GLN A 783 -48.46 35.28 -3.43
CA GLN A 783 -47.93 36.42 -2.61
C GLN A 783 -48.12 36.53 -1.07
N THR A 784 -47.25 37.36 -0.47
CA THR A 784 -46.64 37.36 0.88
C THR A 784 -46.99 38.57 1.78
N ALA A 785 -46.90 38.43 3.12
CA ALA A 785 -46.47 39.48 4.07
C ALA A 785 -46.16 38.89 5.48
N GLU A 786 -45.45 39.63 6.35
CA GLU A 786 -44.94 39.22 7.67
C GLU A 786 -45.58 39.99 8.86
N THR A 787 -45.50 39.47 10.10
CA THR A 787 -45.27 40.30 11.31
C THR A 787 -44.90 39.48 12.59
N ASP A 788 -43.91 40.01 13.33
CA ASP A 788 -43.71 40.02 14.79
C ASP A 788 -43.39 38.76 15.67
N THR A 789 -42.98 39.07 16.91
CA THR A 789 -42.21 38.28 17.92
C THR A 789 -42.64 38.75 19.36
N PRO A 790 -42.01 38.41 20.52
CA PRO A 790 -40.87 37.53 20.85
C PRO A 790 -41.05 36.62 22.11
N THR A 791 -39.94 35.97 22.54
CA THR A 791 -39.63 35.35 23.86
C THR A 791 -40.31 34.02 24.26
N GLY A 792 -39.65 33.07 24.95
CA GLY A 792 -38.20 32.90 25.20
C GLY A 792 -37.83 32.40 26.61
N THR A 793 -37.29 31.17 26.75
CA THR A 793 -36.95 30.54 28.05
C THR A 793 -35.50 30.03 28.17
N SER A 794 -34.92 30.21 29.36
CA SER A 794 -33.57 29.83 29.85
C SER A 794 -33.61 28.52 30.68
N ARG A 795 -32.53 27.95 31.26
CA ARG A 795 -31.07 27.71 30.98
C ARG A 795 -30.49 26.85 32.16
N THR A 796 -29.20 26.48 32.13
CA THR A 796 -28.30 26.07 33.27
C THR A 796 -28.43 24.72 34.05
N SER A 797 -27.64 23.70 33.63
CA SER A 797 -26.48 23.03 34.31
C SER A 797 -26.37 22.64 35.83
N ARG A 798 -25.94 21.37 36.09
CA ARG A 798 -25.06 20.82 37.20
C ARG A 798 -25.58 20.91 38.68
N PRO A 799 -24.91 20.38 39.76
CA PRO A 799 -23.66 19.57 39.94
C PRO A 799 -23.76 18.31 40.90
N GLY A 800 -22.61 17.69 41.30
CA GLY A 800 -22.40 16.89 42.55
C GLY A 800 -22.18 15.36 42.40
N GLY A 801 -21.45 14.60 43.25
CA GLY A 801 -20.48 14.94 44.33
C GLY A 801 -20.53 14.01 45.59
N GLY A 802 -19.45 13.31 45.98
CA GLY A 802 -19.34 12.53 47.25
C GLY A 802 -18.14 11.55 47.37
N ASP A 803 -17.67 11.25 48.59
CA ASP A 803 -16.35 10.63 48.91
C ASP A 803 -16.37 9.22 49.56
N LEU A 804 -15.21 8.52 49.50
CA LEU A 804 -14.49 7.68 50.51
C LEU A 804 -13.54 6.69 49.76
N VAL A 805 -12.22 6.48 50.01
CA VAL A 805 -11.38 6.17 51.20
C VAL A 805 -11.02 4.65 51.31
N GLU A 806 -9.79 4.37 51.77
CA GLU A 806 -9.07 3.08 51.96
C GLU A 806 -8.64 2.29 50.69
N ARG A 807 -7.38 1.83 50.45
CA ARG A 807 -6.10 1.58 51.18
C ARG A 807 -5.88 0.10 51.60
N MET A 808 -4.69 -0.44 51.27
CA MET A 808 -4.11 -1.74 51.75
C MET A 808 -4.82 -3.05 51.25
N THR A 809 -4.21 -4.24 51.16
CA THR A 809 -2.80 -4.68 51.42
C THR A 809 -2.36 -5.85 50.52
N THR A 810 -1.04 -6.05 50.45
CA THR A 810 -0.31 -7.25 49.95
C THR A 810 -0.75 -8.62 50.50
N ARG A 811 -0.61 -9.73 49.73
CA ARG A 811 0.38 -10.86 49.93
C ARG A 811 0.03 -12.22 49.26
N LEU A 812 1.10 -12.90 48.81
CA LEU A 812 1.38 -14.37 48.84
C LEU A 812 0.35 -15.41 48.34
N SER A 813 0.64 -16.06 47.20
CA SER A 813 1.22 -17.43 47.08
C SER A 813 1.51 -17.67 45.57
N ARG A 814 2.58 -18.28 45.06
CA ARG A 814 3.54 -19.34 45.47
C ARG A 814 2.95 -20.77 45.36
N GLY A 815 3.70 -21.66 44.68
CA GLY A 815 3.20 -22.92 44.09
C GLY A 815 3.18 -22.76 42.56
N SER A 816 4.26 -22.93 41.79
CA SER A 816 5.32 -23.98 41.74
C SER A 816 4.92 -25.24 40.97
N ASP A 817 5.93 -25.82 40.32
CA ASP A 817 5.96 -27.14 39.67
C ASP A 817 5.21 -27.26 38.33
N THR A 818 5.82 -27.50 37.15
CA THR A 818 7.01 -28.25 36.64
C THR A 818 6.60 -29.51 35.89
N HIS A 819 7.46 -29.94 34.94
CA HIS A 819 7.33 -31.12 34.06
C HIS A 819 6.26 -31.01 32.94
N ILE A 820 6.55 -31.40 31.69
CA ILE A 820 7.78 -31.94 31.04
C ILE A 820 8.03 -31.18 29.73
#